data_AF-A0A9P5VVA1-F1
#
_entry.id   AF-A0A9P5VVA1-F1
#
_cell.length_a   1.000
_cell.length_b   1.000
_cell.length_c   1.000
_cell.angle_alpha   90.00
_cell.angle_beta   90.00
_cell.angle_gamma   90.00
#
_symmetry.space_group_name_H-M   'P 1'
#
loop_
_entity.id
_entity.type
_entity.pdbx_description
1 polymer ?
#
loop_
_entity_poly.entity_id
_entity_poly.type
_entity_poly.pdbx_seq_one_letter_code
_entity_poly.pdbx_strand_id
1 'polypeptide(L)'
;MATIVVAQKATAVPFAPIVLAAALNNPAVAKVEFKDVSTLAEHNNATVALTANGTTLTTISSILRSIVRSHKNTLYGTDPASTSLVLDVIFQQLNHHLTLRSYFVGSKVSVADIALWGALKSNAIFARQLKTGKDLGVYLARWFNHISAQAFVETGLADLNKAIESCKVAKSDQGSFDINLIGAEMGKVVTRFPPEPSGYLHIGHAKAALLNKYFADLYQGRLIVRFDDTNPTKEKLEYEHSIKEDLLLLGIDSSVVSYTSDYFDQIYEYAIQLIKEGKAYCDDTTQETMRAQRMDGIASKSRDLSVEENLRRFEEMKNATEFGQTVCLRAKISVDNPNKALRDPVIYRCNLIPHARTGTKWKMYPLYDLACPIVDALEGVTHALRTDEYHDRNPQYQWFLDNLGLRQVHIWEYSRLNFVYTLLSKRKLTWFVDQGRVYGWDDPRFPTIRGIRRRGLTMEALKTYILMQGASTNFITLEWDKLWAVNRKHIDPIAPRHTAVDALNKVKVTVTGASAYHLKEVPRHKKNESLGNKRTAYGPTIWLDQADGKDLELNEEVTLMDWGNAFIRGIEKNAEGIVTSVQAELHLEGDFKKTKKKLTWLADGPELVNVELMDYDYLITKKKVEEDDDLMDLLTPVTEFKTEGVADGNVAELNKGDIIQFERKGYYIVDAVATSSSPARLILIPDGKVASMASKAAPVSQTELKDAKDAKKKKEKAPAAAAGAKGDSSTPAVSGKQAKAAAHAAAQKAAPTWTGPGPKPQEIADLEAKIEAQGLKVRQLKTDKADAEEVKAAVDELLALKKQLPLRIEALAAAAASN
;
A
#
# COMPACT_ATOMS: atom_id res chain seq x y z
N MET A 1 26.26 -37.04 -10.67
CA MET A 1 25.70 -36.34 -9.49
C MET A 1 24.24 -36.08 -9.76
N ALA A 2 23.34 -36.39 -8.83
CA ALA A 2 21.95 -35.99 -8.97
C ALA A 2 21.78 -34.54 -8.49
N THR A 3 20.86 -33.78 -9.08
CA THR A 3 20.51 -32.44 -8.59
C THR A 3 19.01 -32.40 -8.34
N ILE A 4 18.62 -32.04 -7.12
CA ILE A 4 17.23 -31.78 -6.72
C ILE A 4 16.99 -30.29 -6.91
N VAL A 5 16.19 -29.93 -7.90
CA VAL A 5 15.79 -28.55 -8.15
C VAL A 5 14.43 -28.32 -7.51
N VAL A 6 14.31 -27.32 -6.64
CA VAL A 6 13.07 -26.92 -5.96
C VAL A 6 12.57 -25.60 -6.55
N ALA A 7 11.28 -25.56 -6.90
CA ALA A 7 10.62 -24.37 -7.42
C ALA A 7 10.54 -23.27 -6.35
N GLN A 8 11.06 -22.07 -6.65
CA GLN A 8 11.06 -20.93 -5.71
C GLN A 8 9.66 -20.40 -5.33
N LYS A 9 8.62 -20.69 -6.13
CA LYS A 9 7.22 -20.25 -5.90
C LYS A 9 6.20 -21.39 -5.98
N ALA A 10 6.60 -22.61 -5.60
CA ALA A 10 5.69 -23.75 -5.58
C ALA A 10 4.49 -23.53 -4.64
N THR A 11 3.30 -23.99 -5.06
CA THR A 11 2.06 -23.98 -4.25
C THR A 11 2.13 -24.87 -3.00
N ALA A 12 3.04 -25.84 -2.97
CA ALA A 12 3.30 -26.72 -1.83
C ALA A 12 4.81 -26.98 -1.67
N VAL A 13 5.28 -26.97 -0.41
CA VAL A 13 6.69 -27.18 -0.07
C VAL A 13 7.03 -28.68 -0.06
N PRO A 14 8.02 -29.14 -0.87
CA PRO A 14 8.38 -30.56 -0.95
C PRO A 14 9.32 -30.97 0.19
N PHE A 15 8.79 -31.06 1.43
CA PHE A 15 9.58 -31.35 2.64
C PHE A 15 10.33 -32.70 2.59
N ALA A 16 9.69 -33.76 2.11
CA ALA A 16 10.28 -35.11 2.12
C ALA A 16 11.56 -35.23 1.25
N PRO A 17 11.59 -34.75 -0.01
CA PRO A 17 12.83 -34.73 -0.82
C PRO A 17 13.98 -33.93 -0.20
N ILE A 18 13.69 -32.78 0.43
CA ILE A 18 14.69 -31.91 1.05
C ILE A 18 15.32 -32.60 2.26
N VAL A 19 14.48 -33.14 3.15
CA VAL A 19 14.94 -33.85 4.34
C VAL A 19 15.65 -35.15 3.99
N LEU A 20 15.20 -35.87 2.96
CA LEU A 20 15.89 -37.07 2.47
C LEU A 20 17.29 -36.75 1.94
N ALA A 21 17.45 -35.63 1.23
CA ALA A 21 18.76 -35.18 0.77
C ALA A 21 19.71 -34.89 1.95
N ALA A 22 19.21 -34.23 2.99
CA ALA A 22 19.96 -33.98 4.21
C ALA A 22 20.31 -35.27 4.98
N ALA A 23 19.40 -36.26 5.00
CA ALA A 23 19.62 -37.56 5.67
C ALA A 23 20.75 -38.38 5.04
N LEU A 24 20.98 -38.22 3.73
CA LEU A 24 21.99 -38.98 2.98
C LEU A 24 23.40 -38.37 3.05
N ASN A 25 23.52 -37.13 3.56
CA ASN A 25 24.75 -36.37 3.85
C ASN A 25 26.02 -36.82 3.09
N ASN A 26 25.97 -36.82 1.75
CA ASN A 26 27.11 -37.16 0.90
C ASN A 26 27.09 -36.29 -0.38
N PRO A 27 28.09 -35.43 -0.62
CA PRO A 27 28.15 -34.57 -1.81
C PRO A 27 28.28 -35.33 -3.14
N ALA A 28 28.49 -36.66 -3.12
CA ALA A 28 28.46 -37.49 -4.32
C ALA A 28 27.05 -37.85 -4.81
N VAL A 29 26.00 -37.64 -3.99
CA VAL A 29 24.67 -38.21 -4.23
C VAL A 29 23.65 -37.20 -4.76
N ALA A 30 23.37 -36.09 -4.06
CA ALA A 30 22.42 -35.08 -4.54
C ALA A 30 22.72 -33.66 -4.04
N LYS A 31 22.76 -32.67 -4.95
CA LYS A 31 22.83 -31.23 -4.62
C LYS A 31 21.42 -30.62 -4.70
N VAL A 32 21.01 -29.83 -3.70
CA VAL A 32 19.74 -29.08 -3.74
C VAL A 32 19.97 -27.69 -4.32
N GLU A 33 19.22 -27.31 -5.36
CA GLU A 33 19.24 -25.98 -5.97
C GLU A 33 17.82 -25.40 -6.02
N PHE A 34 17.70 -24.08 -5.80
CA PHE A 34 16.42 -23.37 -5.90
C PHE A 34 16.43 -22.53 -7.16
N LYS A 35 15.48 -22.77 -8.08
CA LYS A 35 15.38 -22.06 -9.36
C LYS A 35 13.95 -21.58 -9.62
N ASP A 36 13.81 -20.63 -10.55
CA ASP A 36 12.50 -20.12 -10.98
C ASP A 36 11.65 -21.26 -11.56
N VAL A 37 10.35 -21.26 -11.24
CA VAL A 37 9.37 -22.29 -11.67
C VAL A 37 9.38 -22.47 -13.20
N SER A 38 9.61 -21.38 -13.94
CA SER A 38 9.71 -21.38 -15.40
C SER A 38 10.86 -22.24 -15.96
N THR A 39 11.90 -22.51 -15.16
CA THR A 39 13.05 -23.35 -15.57
C THR A 39 12.85 -24.86 -15.32
N LEU A 40 11.77 -25.24 -14.64
CA LEU A 40 11.39 -26.64 -14.40
C LEU A 40 10.42 -27.18 -15.48
N ALA A 41 10.04 -26.34 -16.45
CA ALA A 41 8.96 -26.57 -17.38
C ALA A 41 9.41 -27.30 -18.66
N GLU A 42 9.33 -28.62 -18.63
CA GLU A 42 8.78 -29.39 -19.77
C GLU A 42 7.57 -30.24 -19.37
N HIS A 43 7.29 -30.44 -18.08
CA HIS A 43 6.19 -31.29 -17.61
C HIS A 43 5.44 -30.68 -16.40
N ASN A 44 4.19 -30.25 -16.61
CA ASN A 44 3.11 -29.98 -15.63
C ASN A 44 3.48 -29.58 -14.19
N ASN A 45 3.26 -28.30 -13.80
CA ASN A 45 3.13 -27.79 -12.42
C ASN A 45 4.07 -28.40 -11.36
N ALA A 46 5.29 -28.81 -11.73
CA ALA A 46 6.18 -29.54 -10.86
C ALA A 46 6.75 -28.62 -9.76
N THR A 47 6.62 -29.03 -8.49
CA THR A 47 7.16 -28.29 -7.34
C THR A 47 8.59 -28.70 -6.99
N VAL A 48 9.06 -29.82 -7.55
CA VAL A 48 10.41 -30.37 -7.37
C VAL A 48 10.80 -31.25 -8.57
N ALA A 49 12.07 -31.25 -8.96
CA ALA A 49 12.61 -32.17 -9.95
C ALA A 49 13.95 -32.77 -9.50
N LEU A 50 14.17 -34.06 -9.77
CA LEU A 50 15.47 -34.73 -9.64
C LEU A 50 16.02 -35.01 -11.03
N THR A 51 17.19 -34.47 -11.35
CA THR A 51 17.91 -34.79 -12.59
C THR A 51 19.09 -35.70 -12.28
N ALA A 52 19.15 -36.88 -12.89
CA ALA A 52 20.28 -37.81 -12.78
C ALA A 52 20.48 -38.58 -14.11
N ASN A 53 21.71 -38.63 -14.61
CA ASN A 53 22.11 -39.39 -15.81
C ASN A 53 21.20 -39.15 -17.05
N GLY A 54 20.82 -37.90 -17.31
CA GLY A 54 19.97 -37.53 -18.45
C GLY A 54 18.47 -37.82 -18.29
N THR A 55 18.03 -38.32 -17.12
CA THR A 55 16.62 -38.54 -16.80
C THR A 55 16.13 -37.55 -15.74
N THR A 56 14.96 -36.95 -15.96
CA THR A 56 14.33 -35.99 -15.04
C THR A 56 13.07 -36.59 -14.42
N LEU A 57 13.00 -36.61 -13.09
CA LEU A 57 11.85 -37.08 -12.32
C LEU A 57 11.18 -35.91 -11.62
N THR A 58 9.87 -35.71 -11.79
CA THR A 58 9.14 -34.51 -11.34
C THR A 58 8.11 -34.75 -10.23
N THR A 59 7.83 -36.01 -9.88
CA THR A 59 6.88 -36.33 -8.79
C THR A 59 7.62 -36.77 -7.53
N ILE A 60 7.16 -36.31 -6.36
CA ILE A 60 7.76 -36.66 -5.05
C ILE A 60 7.93 -38.19 -4.92
N SER A 61 6.91 -38.97 -5.26
CA SER A 61 6.96 -40.44 -5.18
C SER A 61 7.97 -41.07 -6.15
N SER A 62 8.18 -40.50 -7.34
CA SER A 62 9.21 -41.00 -8.28
C SER A 62 10.63 -40.67 -7.81
N ILE A 63 10.83 -39.47 -7.25
CA ILE A 63 12.11 -38.98 -6.71
C ILE A 63 12.52 -39.85 -5.52
N LEU A 64 11.62 -40.06 -4.56
CA LEU A 64 11.86 -40.90 -3.39
C LEU A 64 12.23 -42.34 -3.80
N ARG A 65 11.49 -42.93 -4.76
CA ARG A 65 11.78 -44.28 -5.28
C ARG A 65 13.15 -44.40 -5.95
N SER A 66 13.53 -43.40 -6.74
CA SER A 66 14.83 -43.37 -7.42
C SER A 66 16.00 -43.32 -6.42
N ILE A 67 15.86 -42.51 -5.37
CA ILE A 67 16.87 -42.37 -4.31
C ILE A 67 17.00 -43.67 -3.49
N VAL A 68 15.87 -44.30 -3.12
CA VAL A 68 15.84 -45.60 -2.41
C VAL A 68 16.53 -46.70 -3.20
N ARG A 69 16.23 -46.81 -4.51
CA ARG A 69 16.83 -47.83 -5.38
C ARG A 69 18.36 -47.66 -5.51
N SER A 70 18.83 -46.42 -5.45
CA SER A 70 20.24 -46.08 -5.59
C SER A 70 21.05 -46.23 -4.28
N HIS A 71 20.38 -46.31 -3.12
CA HIS A 71 21.02 -46.31 -1.78
C HIS A 71 20.47 -47.40 -0.86
N LYS A 72 20.27 -48.62 -1.40
CA LYS A 72 19.70 -49.78 -0.67
C LYS A 72 20.41 -50.13 0.65
N ASN A 73 21.67 -49.75 0.81
CA ASN A 73 22.48 -50.07 2.00
C ASN A 73 22.41 -49.00 3.11
N THR A 74 21.77 -47.85 2.86
CA THR A 74 21.76 -46.71 3.79
C THR A 74 20.42 -46.52 4.50
N LEU A 75 19.31 -46.95 3.88
CA LEU A 75 17.95 -46.78 4.42
C LEU A 75 17.13 -48.07 4.26
N TYR A 76 16.46 -48.49 5.34
CA TYR A 76 15.66 -49.72 5.42
C TYR A 76 14.24 -49.51 4.82
N GLY A 77 13.70 -50.44 4.01
CA GLY A 77 12.26 -50.54 3.69
C GLY A 77 11.81 -50.31 2.22
N THR A 78 10.70 -50.99 1.84
CA THR A 78 10.07 -51.10 0.51
C THR A 78 9.00 -50.04 0.18
N ASP A 79 8.63 -49.96 -1.10
CA ASP A 79 7.81 -48.95 -1.82
C ASP A 79 6.55 -48.42 -1.08
N PRO A 80 6.39 -47.10 -0.87
CA PRO A 80 5.16 -46.53 -0.31
C PRO A 80 4.03 -46.56 -1.35
N ALA A 81 3.15 -47.55 -1.23
CA ALA A 81 1.99 -47.73 -2.09
C ALA A 81 0.92 -46.63 -1.90
N SER A 82 0.27 -46.36 -3.03
CA SER A 82 -0.88 -45.48 -3.29
C SER A 82 -2.06 -45.59 -2.33
N THR A 83 -2.62 -44.45 -1.93
CA THR A 83 -4.02 -44.34 -1.47
C THR A 83 -4.58 -42.94 -1.71
N SER A 84 -5.63 -42.85 -2.54
CA SER A 84 -6.63 -41.77 -2.43
C SER A 84 -7.64 -42.18 -1.37
N LEU A 85 -8.04 -41.30 -0.42
CA LEU A 85 -9.29 -41.37 0.39
C LEU A 85 -9.29 -40.34 1.56
N VAL A 86 -10.48 -40.17 2.16
CA VAL A 86 -10.95 -39.16 3.12
C VAL A 86 -10.08 -38.99 4.38
N LEU A 87 -9.84 -37.73 4.78
CA LEU A 87 -8.79 -37.31 5.73
C LEU A 87 -8.87 -37.89 7.16
N ASP A 88 -10.05 -38.11 7.73
CA ASP A 88 -10.18 -38.48 9.15
C ASP A 88 -9.83 -39.95 9.43
N VAL A 89 -9.95 -40.82 8.43
CA VAL A 89 -9.69 -42.27 8.55
C VAL A 89 -8.19 -42.57 8.65
N ILE A 90 -7.33 -41.73 8.08
CA ILE A 90 -5.88 -41.96 7.98
C ILE A 90 -5.18 -41.72 9.34
N PHE A 91 -5.53 -40.67 10.08
CA PHE A 91 -4.82 -40.35 11.33
C PHE A 91 -5.05 -41.40 12.42
N GLN A 92 -6.27 -41.92 12.55
CA GLN A 92 -6.58 -42.97 13.50
C GLN A 92 -5.86 -44.28 13.15
N GLN A 93 -5.81 -44.66 11.87
CA GLN A 93 -5.08 -45.83 11.40
C GLN A 93 -3.57 -45.70 11.62
N LEU A 94 -2.98 -44.53 11.32
CA LEU A 94 -1.57 -44.26 11.56
C LEU A 94 -1.25 -44.29 13.07
N ASN A 95 -2.09 -43.66 13.90
CA ASN A 95 -1.96 -43.69 15.34
C ASN A 95 -2.02 -45.13 15.89
N HIS A 96 -2.95 -45.95 15.40
CA HIS A 96 -3.04 -47.36 15.77
C HIS A 96 -1.81 -48.16 15.34
N HIS A 97 -1.32 -47.96 14.11
CA HIS A 97 -0.11 -48.60 13.62
C HIS A 97 1.13 -48.25 14.45
N LEU A 98 1.19 -47.02 14.97
CA LEU A 98 2.32 -46.52 15.75
C LEU A 98 2.26 -46.86 17.25
N THR A 99 1.20 -47.55 17.73
CA THR A 99 1.02 -47.93 19.14
C THR A 99 2.27 -48.58 19.74
N LEU A 100 2.80 -49.61 19.06
CA LEU A 100 3.97 -50.40 19.51
C LEU A 100 5.22 -50.16 18.66
N ARG A 101 5.24 -49.11 17.83
CA ARG A 101 6.31 -48.88 16.84
C ARG A 101 6.95 -47.51 17.03
N SER A 102 8.29 -47.49 17.17
CA SER A 102 9.08 -46.25 17.22
C SER A 102 9.27 -45.63 15.84
N TYR A 103 9.29 -46.46 14.79
CA TYR A 103 9.42 -46.08 13.38
C TYR A 103 8.29 -46.72 12.57
N PHE A 104 7.92 -46.11 11.45
CA PHE A 104 6.81 -46.55 10.62
C PHE A 104 7.06 -47.94 10.02
N VAL A 105 8.32 -48.22 9.66
CA VAL A 105 8.79 -49.54 9.19
C VAL A 105 10.15 -49.86 9.83
N GLY A 106 10.28 -51.07 10.38
CA GLY A 106 11.55 -51.59 10.90
C GLY A 106 11.96 -51.04 12.26
N SER A 107 13.27 -51.11 12.55
CA SER A 107 13.86 -50.75 13.86
C SER A 107 14.69 -49.46 13.85
N LYS A 108 14.72 -48.74 12.72
CA LYS A 108 15.44 -47.46 12.51
C LYS A 108 14.63 -46.57 11.57
N VAL A 109 14.94 -45.28 11.50
CA VAL A 109 14.32 -44.33 10.56
C VAL A 109 14.40 -44.86 9.13
N SER A 110 13.24 -44.95 8.47
CA SER A 110 13.11 -45.43 7.10
C SER A 110 12.77 -44.30 6.12
N VAL A 111 12.85 -44.57 4.81
CA VAL A 111 12.33 -43.61 3.81
C VAL A 111 10.81 -43.45 3.93
N ALA A 112 10.11 -44.49 4.38
CA ALA A 112 8.68 -44.39 4.65
C ALA A 112 8.40 -43.41 5.79
N ASP A 113 9.27 -43.33 6.81
CA ASP A 113 9.15 -42.33 7.87
C ASP A 113 9.30 -40.90 7.34
N ILE A 114 10.32 -40.65 6.51
CA ILE A 114 10.60 -39.33 5.92
C ILE A 114 9.48 -38.92 4.95
N ALA A 115 8.99 -39.85 4.14
CA ALA A 115 7.91 -39.62 3.18
C ALA A 115 6.60 -39.27 3.91
N LEU A 116 6.22 -40.07 4.91
CA LEU A 116 5.00 -39.84 5.70
C LEU A 116 5.10 -38.54 6.50
N TRP A 117 6.26 -38.28 7.12
CA TRP A 117 6.48 -37.04 7.86
C TRP A 117 6.36 -35.80 6.97
N GLY A 118 6.97 -35.83 5.78
CA GLY A 118 6.89 -34.71 4.83
C GLY A 118 5.47 -34.47 4.33
N ALA A 119 4.71 -35.54 4.08
CA ALA A 119 3.30 -35.45 3.69
C ALA A 119 2.45 -34.81 4.82
N LEU A 120 2.60 -35.27 6.05
CA LEU A 120 1.88 -34.72 7.21
C LEU A 120 2.28 -33.26 7.50
N LYS A 121 3.56 -32.91 7.37
CA LYS A 121 4.06 -31.54 7.53
C LYS A 121 3.45 -30.57 6.52
N SER A 122 3.16 -31.04 5.31
CA SER A 122 2.51 -30.26 4.24
C SER A 122 0.99 -30.15 4.38
N ASN A 123 0.37 -30.87 5.31
CA ASN A 123 -1.08 -30.92 5.48
C ASN A 123 -1.57 -29.89 6.52
N ALA A 124 -2.35 -28.90 6.08
CA ALA A 124 -2.86 -27.83 6.94
C ALA A 124 -3.80 -28.32 8.06
N ILE A 125 -4.55 -29.39 7.81
CA ILE A 125 -5.49 -29.98 8.78
C ILE A 125 -4.71 -30.69 9.89
N PHE A 126 -3.68 -31.47 9.54
CA PHE A 126 -2.76 -32.09 10.51
C PHE A 126 -2.05 -31.03 11.35
N ALA A 127 -1.55 -29.95 10.72
CA ALA A 127 -0.87 -28.86 11.43
C ALA A 127 -1.79 -28.15 12.44
N ARG A 128 -3.08 -27.97 12.11
CA ARG A 128 -4.09 -27.44 13.01
C ARG A 128 -4.36 -28.40 14.17
N GLN A 129 -4.57 -29.68 13.88
CA GLN A 129 -4.85 -30.71 14.89
C GLN A 129 -3.68 -30.92 15.86
N LEU A 130 -2.44 -30.91 15.37
CA LEU A 130 -1.22 -30.99 16.19
C LEU A 130 -1.13 -29.84 17.21
N LYS A 131 -1.57 -28.64 16.85
CA LYS A 131 -1.61 -27.48 17.77
C LYS A 131 -2.75 -27.58 18.80
N THR A 132 -3.91 -28.06 18.37
CA THR A 132 -5.10 -28.14 19.23
C THR A 132 -5.15 -29.39 20.11
N GLY A 133 -4.35 -30.41 19.79
CA GLY A 133 -4.31 -31.70 20.49
C GLY A 133 -5.53 -32.62 20.30
N LYS A 134 -6.58 -32.15 19.61
CA LYS A 134 -7.81 -32.92 19.35
C LYS A 134 -7.65 -33.90 18.18
N ASP A 135 -8.16 -35.11 18.35
CA ASP A 135 -8.38 -36.16 17.33
C ASP A 135 -7.15 -36.73 16.59
N LEU A 136 -5.92 -36.33 16.94
CA LEU A 136 -4.70 -36.83 16.29
C LEU A 136 -4.18 -38.17 16.85
N GLY A 137 -4.42 -38.43 18.14
CA GLY A 137 -3.89 -39.57 18.87
C GLY A 137 -2.45 -39.41 19.35
N VAL A 138 -2.16 -39.96 20.54
CA VAL A 138 -0.88 -39.75 21.27
C VAL A 138 0.32 -40.37 20.55
N TYR A 139 0.15 -41.53 19.90
CA TYR A 139 1.26 -42.26 19.27
C TYR A 139 1.69 -41.61 17.94
N LEU A 140 0.74 -41.09 17.17
CA LEU A 140 1.03 -40.34 15.95
C LEU A 140 1.74 -39.02 16.28
N ALA A 141 1.26 -38.28 17.28
CA ALA A 141 1.92 -37.05 17.75
C ALA A 141 3.35 -37.33 18.26
N ARG A 142 3.53 -38.38 19.07
CA ARG A 142 4.84 -38.83 19.56
C ARG A 142 5.79 -39.14 18.40
N TRP A 143 5.36 -39.97 17.46
CA TRP A 143 6.17 -40.36 16.31
C TRP A 143 6.53 -39.14 15.44
N PHE A 144 5.57 -38.25 15.15
CA PHE A 144 5.82 -37.06 14.34
C PHE A 144 6.85 -36.13 14.98
N ASN A 145 6.75 -35.92 16.30
CA ASN A 145 7.74 -35.13 17.05
C ASN A 145 9.10 -35.83 17.10
N HIS A 146 9.12 -37.16 17.25
CA HIS A 146 10.36 -37.95 17.24
C HIS A 146 11.11 -37.87 15.90
N ILE A 147 10.39 -37.95 14.77
CA ILE A 147 10.99 -37.74 13.44
C ILE A 147 11.40 -36.28 13.26
N SER A 148 10.59 -35.32 13.72
CA SER A 148 10.92 -33.89 13.62
C SER A 148 12.21 -33.50 14.36
N ALA A 149 12.53 -34.20 15.45
CA ALA A 149 13.71 -33.95 16.28
C ALA A 149 15.00 -34.62 15.76
N GLN A 150 14.97 -35.27 14.59
CA GLN A 150 16.19 -35.87 14.02
C GLN A 150 17.09 -34.78 13.42
N ALA A 151 18.40 -34.88 13.66
CA ALA A 151 19.39 -33.87 13.22
C ALA A 151 19.37 -33.58 11.71
N PHE A 152 19.09 -34.60 10.88
CA PHE A 152 18.98 -34.42 9.42
C PHE A 152 17.70 -33.66 9.01
N VAL A 153 16.63 -33.73 9.80
CA VAL A 153 15.40 -32.94 9.57
C VAL A 153 15.66 -31.47 9.88
N GLU A 154 16.31 -31.18 11.00
CA GLU A 154 16.70 -29.81 11.36
C GLU A 154 17.60 -29.18 10.29
N THR A 155 18.59 -29.95 9.82
CA THR A 155 19.51 -29.52 8.74
C THR A 155 18.74 -29.21 7.45
N GLY A 156 17.88 -30.12 6.99
CA GLY A 156 17.09 -29.91 5.78
C GLY A 156 16.13 -28.71 5.87
N LEU A 157 15.55 -28.46 7.04
CA LEU A 157 14.69 -27.30 7.28
C LEU A 157 15.48 -25.98 7.34
N ALA A 158 16.69 -25.99 7.92
CA ALA A 158 17.56 -24.82 7.94
C ALA A 158 17.98 -24.40 6.52
N ASP A 159 18.35 -25.36 5.67
CA ASP A 159 18.70 -25.10 4.26
C ASP A 159 17.52 -24.54 3.47
N LEU A 160 16.31 -25.06 3.70
CA LEU A 160 15.08 -24.52 3.13
C LEU A 160 14.83 -23.06 3.58
N ASN A 161 14.96 -22.78 4.87
CA ASN A 161 14.75 -21.43 5.40
C ASN A 161 15.76 -20.42 4.82
N LYS A 162 17.03 -20.81 4.71
CA LYS A 162 18.09 -19.99 4.11
C LYS A 162 17.81 -19.69 2.64
N ALA A 163 17.30 -20.67 1.89
CA ALA A 163 16.88 -20.47 0.51
C ALA A 163 15.67 -19.54 0.39
N ILE A 164 14.66 -19.70 1.24
CA ILE A 164 13.50 -18.81 1.32
C ILE A 164 13.96 -17.37 1.61
N GLU A 165 14.88 -17.17 2.55
CA GLU A 165 15.43 -15.84 2.88
C GLU A 165 16.19 -15.21 1.71
N SER A 166 16.97 -15.99 0.97
CA SER A 166 17.65 -15.50 -0.24
C SER A 166 16.69 -15.10 -1.38
N CYS A 167 15.46 -15.62 -1.37
CA CYS A 167 14.40 -15.33 -2.35
C CYS A 167 13.41 -14.26 -1.89
N LYS A 168 13.52 -13.75 -0.65
CA LYS A 168 12.66 -12.67 -0.15
C LYS A 168 13.05 -11.35 -0.82
N VAL A 169 12.37 -11.04 -1.93
CA VAL A 169 12.07 -9.64 -2.26
C VAL A 169 11.33 -9.07 -1.05
N ALA A 170 11.70 -7.84 -0.63
CA ALA A 170 11.09 -7.14 0.49
C ALA A 170 9.58 -7.38 0.53
N LYS A 171 9.04 -7.82 1.68
CA LYS A 171 7.60 -8.05 1.88
C LYS A 171 6.85 -6.90 1.21
N SER A 172 6.15 -7.21 0.13
CA SER A 172 5.28 -6.23 -0.50
C SER A 172 4.17 -5.92 0.49
N ASP A 173 3.98 -4.65 0.81
CA ASP A 173 2.72 -4.09 1.32
C ASP A 173 1.62 -4.27 0.25
N GLN A 174 1.39 -5.51 -0.20
CA GLN A 174 0.22 -5.87 -0.97
C GLN A 174 -0.89 -6.09 0.04
N GLY A 175 -1.91 -5.24 0.02
CA GLY A 175 -3.18 -5.52 0.65
C GLY A 175 -3.66 -6.90 0.22
N SER A 176 -4.35 -7.60 1.13
CA SER A 176 -4.91 -8.92 0.83
C SER A 176 -5.85 -8.81 -0.37
N PHE A 177 -5.52 -9.53 -1.43
CA PHE A 177 -6.35 -9.66 -2.63
C PHE A 177 -7.21 -10.93 -2.64
N ASP A 178 -7.31 -11.63 -1.51
CA ASP A 178 -8.25 -12.74 -1.33
C ASP A 178 -9.69 -12.22 -1.15
N ILE A 179 -10.15 -11.39 -2.08
CA ILE A 179 -11.49 -10.83 -2.10
C ILE A 179 -12.19 -11.41 -3.31
N ASN A 180 -12.67 -12.64 -3.15
CA ASN A 180 -13.61 -13.22 -4.09
C ASN A 180 -14.94 -12.48 -3.94
N LEU A 181 -15.44 -11.92 -5.05
CA LEU A 181 -16.77 -11.34 -5.10
C LEU A 181 -17.78 -12.46 -4.86
N ILE A 182 -18.65 -12.29 -3.86
CA ILE A 182 -19.61 -13.32 -3.47
C ILE A 182 -20.59 -13.54 -4.63
N GLY A 183 -20.69 -14.78 -5.11
CA GLY A 183 -21.59 -15.11 -6.22
C GLY A 183 -21.09 -14.61 -7.58
N ALA A 184 -19.83 -14.21 -7.70
CA ALA A 184 -19.26 -13.85 -8.99
C ALA A 184 -19.05 -15.07 -9.89
N GLU A 185 -19.53 -14.96 -11.12
CA GLU A 185 -19.34 -15.93 -12.18
C GLU A 185 -18.55 -15.30 -13.33
N MET A 186 -17.60 -16.07 -13.87
CA MET A 186 -16.77 -15.64 -15.00
C MET A 186 -17.65 -15.27 -16.20
N GLY A 187 -17.39 -14.12 -16.83
CA GLY A 187 -18.16 -13.59 -17.94
C GLY A 187 -19.47 -12.87 -17.55
N LYS A 188 -19.92 -12.95 -16.29
CA LYS A 188 -21.22 -12.40 -15.86
C LYS A 188 -21.11 -11.23 -14.91
N VAL A 189 -19.94 -10.95 -14.35
CA VAL A 189 -19.76 -9.82 -13.43
C VAL A 189 -20.01 -8.50 -14.17
N VAL A 190 -20.92 -7.71 -13.65
CA VAL A 190 -21.18 -6.34 -14.07
C VAL A 190 -20.91 -5.43 -12.88
N THR A 191 -19.97 -4.51 -13.03
CA THR A 191 -19.66 -3.43 -12.08
C THR A 191 -20.01 -2.08 -12.69
N ARG A 192 -20.02 -1.01 -11.88
CA ARG A 192 -20.23 0.35 -12.39
C ARG A 192 -19.42 1.38 -11.62
N PHE A 193 -18.92 2.36 -12.36
CA PHE A 193 -18.39 3.62 -11.81
C PHE A 193 -19.43 4.73 -12.07
N PRO A 194 -20.16 5.20 -11.03
CA PRO A 194 -21.25 6.14 -11.20
C PRO A 194 -20.90 7.58 -10.74
N PRO A 195 -20.05 8.36 -11.46
CA PRO A 195 -19.72 9.72 -11.04
C PRO A 195 -20.89 10.69 -11.26
N GLU A 196 -21.13 11.59 -10.29
CA GLU A 196 -21.96 12.79 -10.51
C GLU A 196 -21.15 13.81 -11.34
N PRO A 197 -21.66 14.34 -12.46
CA PRO A 197 -20.97 15.31 -13.31
C PRO A 197 -21.00 16.72 -12.71
N SER A 198 -20.47 16.86 -11.50
CA SER A 198 -20.47 18.08 -10.68
C SER A 198 -19.07 18.62 -10.37
N GLY A 199 -18.02 18.02 -10.95
CA GLY A 199 -16.64 18.44 -10.77
C GLY A 199 -15.63 17.47 -11.38
N TYR A 200 -14.36 17.86 -11.36
CA TYR A 200 -13.24 17.07 -11.89
C TYR A 200 -12.96 15.82 -11.05
N LEU A 201 -12.42 14.77 -11.68
CA LEU A 201 -12.01 13.58 -10.96
C LEU A 201 -10.75 13.85 -10.13
N HIS A 202 -10.66 13.15 -9.01
CA HIS A 202 -9.51 13.18 -8.11
C HIS A 202 -9.10 11.78 -7.72
N ILE A 203 -7.98 11.63 -7.03
CA ILE A 203 -7.39 10.33 -6.71
C ILE A 203 -8.36 9.37 -5.98
N GLY A 204 -9.27 9.89 -5.15
CA GLY A 204 -10.38 9.09 -4.59
C GLY A 204 -11.32 8.48 -5.64
N HIS A 205 -11.66 9.22 -6.69
CA HIS A 205 -12.43 8.71 -7.82
C HIS A 205 -11.62 7.72 -8.67
N ALA A 206 -10.29 7.93 -8.82
CA ALA A 206 -9.43 6.94 -9.47
C ALA A 206 -9.51 5.58 -8.77
N LYS A 207 -9.49 5.55 -7.43
CA LYS A 207 -9.65 4.31 -6.66
C LYS A 207 -10.96 3.61 -7.03
N ALA A 208 -12.08 4.34 -7.02
CA ALA A 208 -13.38 3.80 -7.36
C ALA A 208 -13.42 3.22 -8.79
N ALA A 209 -12.97 4.01 -9.77
CA ALA A 209 -13.01 3.63 -11.18
C ALA A 209 -12.10 2.42 -11.46
N LEU A 210 -10.86 2.43 -10.95
CA LEU A 210 -9.88 1.37 -11.16
C LEU A 210 -10.24 0.07 -10.43
N LEU A 211 -10.83 0.14 -9.23
CA LEU A 211 -11.32 -1.07 -8.55
C LEU A 211 -12.48 -1.70 -9.32
N ASN A 212 -13.45 -0.91 -9.77
CA ASN A 212 -14.56 -1.43 -10.57
C ASN A 212 -14.07 -2.05 -11.89
N LYS A 213 -13.09 -1.41 -12.56
CA LYS A 213 -12.45 -1.96 -13.77
C LYS A 213 -11.69 -3.25 -13.49
N TYR A 214 -10.90 -3.28 -12.42
CA TYR A 214 -10.12 -4.46 -12.03
C TYR A 214 -11.00 -5.68 -11.83
N PHE A 215 -12.10 -5.56 -11.09
CA PHE A 215 -13.00 -6.69 -10.87
C PHE A 215 -13.78 -7.08 -12.13
N ALA A 216 -14.16 -6.12 -12.98
CA ALA A 216 -14.71 -6.46 -14.29
C ALA A 216 -13.71 -7.30 -15.10
N ASP A 217 -12.45 -6.89 -15.17
CA ASP A 217 -11.41 -7.59 -15.94
C ASP A 217 -11.06 -8.96 -15.35
N LEU A 218 -10.90 -9.04 -14.02
CA LEU A 218 -10.59 -10.27 -13.30
C LEU A 218 -11.62 -11.37 -13.56
N TYR A 219 -12.90 -11.00 -13.65
CA TYR A 219 -14.00 -11.92 -13.90
C TYR A 219 -14.47 -11.93 -15.35
N GLN A 220 -13.70 -11.37 -16.30
CA GLN A 220 -14.06 -11.25 -17.73
C GLN A 220 -15.47 -10.66 -17.96
N GLY A 221 -15.88 -9.79 -17.05
CA GLY A 221 -17.16 -9.11 -17.03
C GLY A 221 -17.11 -7.78 -17.77
N ARG A 222 -17.99 -6.86 -17.37
CA ARG A 222 -18.06 -5.51 -17.94
C ARG A 222 -18.15 -4.43 -16.86
N LEU A 223 -17.55 -3.28 -17.17
CA LEU A 223 -17.69 -2.04 -16.41
C LEU A 223 -18.68 -1.12 -17.10
N ILE A 224 -19.62 -0.56 -16.36
CA ILE A 224 -20.50 0.52 -16.82
C ILE A 224 -19.97 1.85 -16.27
N VAL A 225 -19.80 2.85 -17.13
CA VAL A 225 -19.57 4.24 -16.70
C VAL A 225 -20.93 4.93 -16.74
N ARG A 226 -21.50 5.24 -15.57
CA ARG A 226 -22.83 5.86 -15.47
C ARG A 226 -22.72 7.28 -14.95
N PHE A 227 -23.16 8.27 -15.70
CA PHE A 227 -23.33 9.61 -15.12
C PHE A 227 -24.56 9.59 -14.22
N ASP A 228 -24.34 9.83 -12.93
CA ASP A 228 -25.42 9.93 -11.96
C ASP A 228 -25.94 11.36 -11.91
N ASP A 229 -26.73 11.68 -12.93
CA ASP A 229 -27.25 13.01 -13.25
C ASP A 229 -28.68 13.20 -12.72
N THR A 230 -28.84 13.13 -11.39
CA THR A 230 -30.14 13.31 -10.71
C THR A 230 -30.35 14.72 -10.14
N ASN A 231 -29.38 15.61 -10.29
CA ASN A 231 -29.32 16.90 -9.63
C ASN A 231 -28.94 18.05 -10.59
N PRO A 232 -29.91 18.61 -11.32
CA PRO A 232 -29.64 19.57 -12.39
C PRO A 232 -28.97 20.88 -11.92
N THR A 233 -29.03 21.21 -10.62
CA THR A 233 -28.38 22.40 -10.06
C THR A 233 -26.85 22.33 -10.05
N LYS A 234 -26.28 21.11 -9.99
CA LYS A 234 -24.83 20.93 -9.84
C LYS A 234 -24.15 20.45 -11.13
N GLU A 235 -24.93 20.01 -12.09
CA GLU A 235 -24.45 19.36 -13.29
C GLU A 235 -24.05 20.37 -14.35
N LYS A 236 -22.94 20.08 -15.03
CA LYS A 236 -22.52 20.86 -16.18
C LYS A 236 -21.92 19.93 -17.24
N LEU A 237 -22.19 20.23 -18.51
CA LEU A 237 -21.66 19.47 -19.65
C LEU A 237 -20.11 19.47 -19.69
N GLU A 238 -19.47 20.52 -19.19
CA GLU A 238 -18.00 20.60 -19.07
C GLU A 238 -17.43 19.46 -18.20
N TYR A 239 -18.10 19.11 -17.10
CA TYR A 239 -17.64 18.06 -16.19
C TYR A 239 -17.83 16.68 -16.78
N GLU A 240 -18.91 16.46 -17.52
CA GLU A 240 -19.12 15.20 -18.25
C GLU A 240 -17.96 14.94 -19.23
N HIS A 241 -17.61 15.96 -20.02
CA HIS A 241 -16.50 15.88 -20.96
C HIS A 241 -15.17 15.62 -20.24
N SER A 242 -14.87 16.39 -19.18
CA SER A 242 -13.65 16.22 -18.40
C SER A 242 -13.55 14.83 -17.75
N ILE A 243 -14.66 14.28 -17.25
CA ILE A 243 -14.69 12.95 -16.63
C ILE A 243 -14.39 11.88 -17.68
N LYS A 244 -14.95 11.98 -18.89
CA LYS A 244 -14.65 11.06 -20.00
C LYS A 244 -13.17 11.09 -20.36
N GLU A 245 -12.59 12.29 -20.46
CA GLU A 245 -11.15 12.46 -20.71
C GLU A 245 -10.30 11.86 -19.57
N ASP A 246 -10.64 12.13 -18.32
CA ASP A 246 -9.90 11.61 -17.16
C ASP A 246 -9.98 10.07 -17.07
N LEU A 247 -11.10 9.46 -17.44
CA LEU A 247 -11.27 8.00 -17.51
C LEU A 247 -10.40 7.38 -18.61
N LEU A 248 -10.34 8.01 -19.80
CA LEU A 248 -9.45 7.58 -20.87
C LEU A 248 -7.99 7.63 -20.41
N LEU A 249 -7.59 8.67 -19.68
CA LEU A 249 -6.25 8.76 -19.10
C LEU A 249 -5.98 7.62 -18.10
N LEU A 250 -6.98 7.18 -17.34
CA LEU A 250 -6.87 6.02 -16.45
C LEU A 250 -6.85 4.68 -17.19
N GLY A 251 -6.99 4.67 -18.52
CA GLY A 251 -7.08 3.45 -19.33
C GLY A 251 -8.44 2.75 -19.21
N ILE A 252 -9.49 3.49 -18.87
CA ILE A 252 -10.86 3.00 -18.82
C ILE A 252 -11.57 3.48 -20.09
N ASP A 253 -12.05 2.53 -20.88
CA ASP A 253 -12.87 2.84 -22.04
C ASP A 253 -14.21 3.43 -21.57
N SER A 254 -14.48 4.66 -21.99
CA SER A 254 -15.71 5.39 -21.73
C SER A 254 -16.63 5.42 -22.96
N SER A 255 -16.46 4.50 -23.92
CA SER A 255 -17.33 4.36 -25.09
C SER A 255 -18.74 3.86 -24.73
N VAL A 256 -18.87 3.05 -23.67
CA VAL A 256 -20.15 2.57 -23.14
C VAL A 256 -20.51 3.37 -21.90
N VAL A 257 -21.35 4.38 -22.11
CA VAL A 257 -21.83 5.28 -21.06
C VAL A 257 -23.33 5.14 -20.91
N SER A 258 -23.82 5.20 -19.69
CA SER A 258 -25.24 5.38 -19.41
C SER A 258 -25.48 6.63 -18.55
N TYR A 259 -26.73 7.07 -18.51
CA TYR A 259 -27.16 8.23 -17.75
C TYR A 259 -28.33 7.83 -16.87
N THR A 260 -28.32 8.19 -15.60
CA THR A 260 -29.48 7.96 -14.71
C THR A 260 -30.72 8.65 -15.26
N SER A 261 -30.56 9.81 -15.92
CA SER A 261 -31.64 10.57 -16.54
C SER A 261 -32.37 9.86 -17.68
N ASP A 262 -31.73 8.89 -18.35
CA ASP A 262 -32.37 8.06 -19.37
C ASP A 262 -33.42 7.11 -18.74
N TYR A 263 -33.40 6.92 -17.41
CA TYR A 263 -34.31 6.07 -16.66
C TYR A 263 -35.38 6.84 -15.86
N PHE A 264 -35.47 8.17 -15.99
CA PHE A 264 -36.42 8.97 -15.19
C PHE A 264 -37.88 8.53 -15.36
N ASP A 265 -38.29 8.14 -16.57
CA ASP A 265 -39.64 7.62 -16.80
C ASP A 265 -39.89 6.34 -15.99
N GLN A 266 -38.97 5.37 -16.02
CA GLN A 266 -39.07 4.14 -15.24
C GLN A 266 -39.03 4.40 -13.72
N ILE A 267 -38.16 5.30 -13.26
CA ILE A 267 -38.05 5.65 -11.84
C ILE A 267 -39.34 6.33 -11.35
N TYR A 268 -40.00 7.12 -12.20
CA TYR A 268 -41.31 7.73 -11.88
C TYR A 268 -42.41 6.68 -11.75
N GLU A 269 -42.47 5.70 -12.66
CA GLU A 269 -43.43 4.59 -12.57
C GLU A 269 -43.21 3.73 -11.31
N TYR A 270 -41.96 3.46 -10.93
CA TYR A 270 -41.66 2.78 -9.66
C TYR A 270 -42.08 3.60 -8.45
N ALA A 271 -41.97 4.93 -8.48
CA ALA A 271 -42.48 5.78 -7.42
C ALA A 271 -44.01 5.69 -7.29
N ILE A 272 -44.73 5.65 -8.43
CA ILE A 272 -46.19 5.41 -8.45
C ILE A 272 -46.51 4.04 -7.86
N GLN A 273 -45.76 3.00 -8.21
CA GLN A 273 -45.95 1.66 -7.65
C GLN A 273 -45.81 1.67 -6.12
N LEU A 274 -44.76 2.30 -5.58
CA LEU A 274 -44.57 2.42 -4.13
C LEU A 274 -45.73 3.15 -3.46
N ILE A 275 -46.28 4.21 -4.07
CA ILE A 275 -47.46 4.92 -3.54
C ILE A 275 -48.68 3.98 -3.53
N LYS A 276 -48.95 3.28 -4.63
CA LYS A 276 -50.09 2.35 -4.76
C LYS A 276 -50.03 1.19 -3.77
N GLU A 277 -48.83 0.72 -3.46
CA GLU A 277 -48.60 -0.33 -2.46
C GLU A 277 -48.57 0.20 -1.01
N GLY A 278 -48.78 1.50 -0.79
CA GLY A 278 -48.75 2.11 0.54
C GLY A 278 -47.35 2.21 1.15
N LYS A 279 -46.30 2.13 0.32
CA LYS A 279 -44.88 2.14 0.68
C LYS A 279 -44.19 3.49 0.45
N ALA A 280 -44.91 4.49 -0.05
CA ALA A 280 -44.44 5.86 -0.14
C ALA A 280 -45.59 6.85 0.08
N TYR A 281 -45.26 8.05 0.55
CA TYR A 281 -46.24 9.11 0.79
C TYR A 281 -45.65 10.50 0.51
N CYS A 282 -46.51 11.45 0.13
CA CYS A 282 -46.17 12.84 -0.12
C CYS A 282 -46.19 13.64 1.18
N ASP A 283 -45.17 14.46 1.41
CA ASP A 283 -44.97 15.21 2.64
C ASP A 283 -44.67 16.68 2.33
N ASP A 284 -45.52 17.56 2.85
CA ASP A 284 -45.46 19.03 2.79
C ASP A 284 -44.86 19.66 4.06
N THR A 285 -44.37 18.82 4.99
CA THR A 285 -43.68 19.30 6.19
C THR A 285 -42.38 20.03 5.80
N THR A 286 -42.14 21.20 6.40
CA THR A 286 -40.91 21.97 6.17
C THR A 286 -39.66 21.15 6.50
N GLN A 287 -38.55 21.45 5.81
CA GLN A 287 -37.31 20.67 5.94
C GLN A 287 -36.78 20.62 7.39
N GLU A 288 -36.86 21.73 8.12
CA GLU A 288 -36.42 21.84 9.52
C GLU A 288 -37.26 20.96 10.45
N THR A 289 -38.59 21.05 10.35
CA THR A 289 -39.52 20.23 11.13
C THR A 289 -39.38 18.76 10.78
N MET A 290 -39.25 18.42 9.50
CA MET A 290 -39.04 17.04 9.04
C MET A 290 -37.73 16.47 9.61
N ARG A 291 -36.65 17.25 9.62
CA ARG A 291 -35.37 16.84 10.20
C ARG A 291 -35.50 16.56 11.69
N ALA A 292 -36.17 17.45 12.45
CA ALA A 292 -36.41 17.25 13.88
C ALA A 292 -37.24 15.99 14.14
N GLN A 293 -38.39 15.86 13.47
CA GLN A 293 -39.26 14.68 13.58
C GLN A 293 -38.52 13.37 13.28
N ARG A 294 -37.70 13.33 12.23
CA ARG A 294 -36.88 12.15 11.90
C ARG A 294 -35.83 11.84 12.98
N MET A 295 -35.27 12.85 13.64
CA MET A 295 -34.30 12.64 14.73
C MET A 295 -34.98 12.07 15.98
N ASP A 296 -36.20 12.54 16.27
CA ASP A 296 -36.98 12.15 17.45
C ASP A 296 -37.85 10.91 17.23
N GLY A 297 -37.92 10.39 16.01
CA GLY A 297 -38.71 9.20 15.67
C GLY A 297 -40.21 9.46 15.53
N ILE A 298 -40.58 10.70 15.23
CA ILE A 298 -41.98 11.17 15.15
C ILE A 298 -42.49 11.03 13.72
N ALA A 299 -43.67 10.43 13.56
CA ALA A 299 -44.34 10.33 12.26
C ALA A 299 -44.74 11.71 11.72
N SER A 300 -44.57 11.93 10.41
CA SER A 300 -45.16 13.10 9.75
C SER A 300 -46.68 13.02 9.79
N LYS A 301 -47.35 14.17 9.88
CA LYS A 301 -48.82 14.26 9.78
C LYS A 301 -49.35 13.72 8.45
N SER A 302 -48.51 13.77 7.40
CA SER A 302 -48.85 13.34 6.05
C SER A 302 -48.55 11.84 5.80
N ARG A 303 -48.04 11.11 6.81
CA ARG A 303 -47.59 9.71 6.68
C ARG A 303 -48.71 8.72 6.35
N ASP A 304 -49.92 8.98 6.85
CA ASP A 304 -51.08 8.09 6.73
C ASP A 304 -52.15 8.65 5.78
N LEU A 305 -51.76 9.52 4.86
CA LEU A 305 -52.61 9.94 3.74
C LEU A 305 -53.02 8.73 2.89
N SER A 306 -54.21 8.78 2.28
CA SER A 306 -54.69 7.72 1.40
C SER A 306 -53.85 7.65 0.11
N VAL A 307 -53.94 6.52 -0.59
CA VAL A 307 -53.24 6.31 -1.86
C VAL A 307 -53.65 7.37 -2.89
N GLU A 308 -54.95 7.68 -2.96
CA GLU A 308 -55.51 8.66 -3.90
C GLU A 308 -54.98 10.07 -3.64
N GLU A 309 -54.91 10.48 -2.38
CA GLU A 309 -54.37 11.79 -2.01
C GLU A 309 -52.88 11.87 -2.31
N ASN A 310 -52.11 10.82 -2.03
CA ASN A 310 -50.69 10.78 -2.39
C ASN A 310 -50.47 10.87 -3.90
N LEU A 311 -51.26 10.15 -4.71
CA LEU A 311 -51.18 10.23 -6.18
C LEU A 311 -51.54 11.63 -6.69
N ARG A 312 -52.57 12.28 -6.11
CA ARG A 312 -52.93 13.66 -6.44
C ARG A 312 -51.77 14.62 -6.17
N ARG A 313 -51.17 14.56 -4.98
CA ARG A 313 -50.03 15.41 -4.59
C ARG A 313 -48.79 15.14 -5.42
N PHE A 314 -48.52 13.89 -5.77
CA PHE A 314 -47.38 13.53 -6.62
C PHE A 314 -47.54 14.03 -8.05
N GLU A 315 -48.76 14.04 -8.59
CA GLU A 315 -49.06 14.66 -9.89
C GLU A 315 -48.91 16.20 -9.82
N GLU A 316 -49.28 16.83 -8.70
CA GLU A 316 -49.00 18.25 -8.46
C GLU A 316 -47.50 18.55 -8.42
N MET A 317 -46.69 17.68 -7.79
CA MET A 317 -45.22 17.78 -7.82
C MET A 317 -44.67 17.69 -9.25
N LYS A 318 -45.14 16.74 -10.06
CA LYS A 318 -44.71 16.57 -11.46
C LYS A 318 -45.02 17.79 -12.31
N ASN A 319 -46.20 18.38 -12.13
CA ASN A 319 -46.61 19.61 -12.81
C ASN A 319 -45.93 20.87 -12.22
N ALA A 320 -45.32 20.73 -11.03
CA ALA A 320 -44.71 21.78 -10.24
C ALA A 320 -45.67 22.95 -9.97
N THR A 321 -46.90 22.64 -9.53
CA THR A 321 -47.84 23.64 -9.01
C THR A 321 -47.22 24.34 -7.78
N GLU A 322 -47.77 25.49 -7.38
CA GLU A 322 -47.29 26.20 -6.19
C GLU A 322 -47.28 25.31 -4.95
N PHE A 323 -48.33 24.49 -4.78
CA PHE A 323 -48.38 23.46 -3.75
C PHE A 323 -47.41 22.31 -4.02
N GLY A 324 -47.35 21.76 -5.24
CA GLY A 324 -46.43 20.68 -5.59
C GLY A 324 -44.96 21.00 -5.30
N GLN A 325 -44.56 22.27 -5.39
CA GLN A 325 -43.20 22.72 -5.07
C GLN A 325 -42.85 22.66 -3.57
N THR A 326 -43.85 22.67 -2.67
CA THR A 326 -43.63 22.52 -1.22
C THR A 326 -43.59 21.06 -0.76
N VAL A 327 -43.94 20.13 -1.66
CA VAL A 327 -44.10 18.70 -1.36
C VAL A 327 -42.86 17.92 -1.79
N CYS A 328 -42.51 16.89 -1.03
CA CYS A 328 -41.57 15.85 -1.41
C CYS A 328 -42.21 14.47 -1.31
N LEU A 329 -41.64 13.45 -1.98
CA LEU A 329 -42.05 12.06 -1.77
C LEU A 329 -41.10 11.40 -0.78
N ARG A 330 -41.63 10.66 0.18
CA ARG A 330 -40.87 9.89 1.17
C ARG A 330 -41.20 8.41 1.05
N ALA A 331 -40.19 7.55 1.23
CA ALA A 331 -40.43 6.12 1.44
C ALA A 331 -41.06 5.91 2.83
N LYS A 332 -42.03 5.01 2.93
CA LYS A 332 -42.71 4.62 4.17
C LYS A 332 -42.08 3.33 4.70
N ILE A 333 -41.02 3.47 5.50
CA ILE A 333 -40.21 2.36 6.02
C ILE A 333 -40.45 2.20 7.53
N SER A 334 -40.05 3.19 8.31
CA SER A 334 -40.15 3.21 9.77
C SER A 334 -39.92 4.65 10.25
N VAL A 335 -40.55 5.03 11.36
CA VAL A 335 -40.36 6.36 11.96
C VAL A 335 -39.21 6.37 12.96
N ASP A 336 -38.97 5.25 13.65
CA ASP A 336 -38.16 5.13 14.86
C ASP A 336 -36.99 4.15 14.73
N ASN A 337 -36.73 3.63 13.52
CA ASN A 337 -35.64 2.67 13.28
C ASN A 337 -34.31 3.15 13.89
N PRO A 338 -33.54 2.30 14.59
CA PRO A 338 -32.23 2.66 15.13
C PRO A 338 -31.28 3.21 14.05
N ASN A 339 -31.36 2.67 12.83
CA ASN A 339 -30.71 3.23 11.67
C ASN A 339 -31.52 4.41 11.12
N LYS A 340 -30.99 5.62 11.31
CA LYS A 340 -31.64 6.88 10.89
C LYS A 340 -31.82 7.01 9.38
N ALA A 341 -31.04 6.30 8.57
CA ALA A 341 -31.22 6.28 7.12
C ALA A 341 -32.55 5.62 6.70
N LEU A 342 -33.05 4.68 7.49
CA LEU A 342 -34.34 4.01 7.28
C LEU A 342 -35.53 4.80 7.81
N ARG A 343 -35.31 5.98 8.41
CA ARG A 343 -36.39 6.80 8.97
C ARG A 343 -37.07 7.62 7.89
N ASP A 344 -38.05 7.00 7.24
CA ASP A 344 -38.86 7.52 6.13
C ASP A 344 -38.10 8.53 5.24
N PRO A 345 -37.06 8.08 4.52
CA PRO A 345 -36.18 8.98 3.77
C PRO A 345 -36.91 9.63 2.59
N VAL A 346 -36.52 10.86 2.25
CA VAL A 346 -36.99 11.55 1.03
C VAL A 346 -36.42 10.82 -0.18
N ILE A 347 -37.25 10.62 -1.20
CA ILE A 347 -36.92 9.87 -2.42
C ILE A 347 -37.19 10.65 -3.71
N TYR A 348 -38.01 11.70 -3.67
CA TYR A 348 -38.18 12.67 -4.77
C TYR A 348 -38.33 14.10 -4.23
N ARG A 349 -37.88 15.08 -5.02
CA ARG A 349 -38.02 16.51 -4.73
C ARG A 349 -38.32 17.32 -5.99
N CYS A 350 -39.00 18.45 -5.84
CA CYS A 350 -39.15 19.45 -6.90
C CYS A 350 -37.85 20.27 -7.09
N ASN A 351 -37.50 20.54 -8.35
CA ASN A 351 -36.43 21.46 -8.75
C ASN A 351 -36.76 22.00 -10.14
N LEU A 352 -36.91 23.31 -10.27
CA LEU A 352 -37.34 23.93 -11.53
C LEU A 352 -36.20 24.15 -12.53
N ILE A 353 -34.95 23.90 -12.12
CA ILE A 353 -33.80 24.04 -12.99
C ILE A 353 -33.89 22.96 -14.09
N PRO A 354 -33.84 23.35 -15.38
CA PRO A 354 -33.85 22.40 -16.49
C PRO A 354 -32.66 21.44 -16.41
N HIS A 355 -32.90 20.17 -16.71
CA HIS A 355 -31.85 19.16 -16.77
C HIS A 355 -30.99 19.32 -18.02
N ALA A 356 -29.68 19.11 -17.91
CA ALA A 356 -28.75 19.28 -19.03
C ALA A 356 -29.11 18.41 -20.25
N ARG A 357 -29.66 17.21 -20.01
CA ARG A 357 -30.10 16.24 -21.04
C ARG A 357 -31.60 16.22 -21.33
N THR A 358 -32.46 16.13 -20.31
CA THR A 358 -33.91 15.98 -20.47
C THR A 358 -34.66 17.31 -20.50
N GLY A 359 -33.94 18.44 -20.44
CA GLY A 359 -34.48 19.78 -20.56
C GLY A 359 -35.54 20.06 -19.48
N THR A 360 -36.70 20.54 -19.91
CA THR A 360 -37.83 20.87 -19.03
C THR A 360 -38.87 19.75 -18.93
N LYS A 361 -38.57 18.54 -19.43
CA LYS A 361 -39.48 17.38 -19.34
C LYS A 361 -39.85 17.08 -17.89
N TRP A 362 -38.88 17.21 -16.99
CA TRP A 362 -39.04 16.96 -15.56
C TRP A 362 -38.81 18.23 -14.76
N LYS A 363 -39.63 18.42 -13.72
CA LYS A 363 -39.51 19.51 -12.73
C LYS A 363 -39.38 18.96 -11.29
N MET A 364 -39.27 17.66 -11.19
CA MET A 364 -39.00 16.92 -9.98
C MET A 364 -38.06 15.78 -10.32
N TYR A 365 -37.16 15.45 -9.40
CA TYR A 365 -36.07 14.52 -9.65
C TYR A 365 -35.95 13.52 -8.51
N PRO A 366 -35.66 12.24 -8.82
CA PRO A 366 -35.41 11.24 -7.80
C PRO A 366 -34.13 11.58 -7.04
N LEU A 367 -34.07 11.18 -5.77
CA LEU A 367 -32.84 11.24 -4.99
C LEU A 367 -31.99 10.00 -5.26
N TYR A 368 -30.67 10.14 -5.07
CA TYR A 368 -29.67 9.08 -5.24
C TYR A 368 -30.09 7.74 -4.63
N ASP A 369 -30.62 7.76 -3.40
CA ASP A 369 -30.97 6.52 -2.68
C ASP A 369 -32.11 5.73 -3.33
N LEU A 370 -32.98 6.38 -4.12
CA LEU A 370 -34.03 5.71 -4.92
C LEU A 370 -33.49 5.33 -6.31
N ALA A 371 -32.84 6.27 -6.99
CA ALA A 371 -32.43 6.08 -8.38
C ALA A 371 -31.34 5.00 -8.52
N CYS A 372 -30.33 5.02 -7.64
CA CYS A 372 -29.17 4.13 -7.72
C CYS A 372 -29.54 2.63 -7.72
N PRO A 373 -30.33 2.10 -6.76
CA PRO A 373 -30.71 0.68 -6.77
C PRO A 373 -31.55 0.29 -7.99
N ILE A 374 -32.47 1.16 -8.43
CA ILE A 374 -33.31 0.90 -9.60
C ILE A 374 -32.43 0.75 -10.85
N VAL A 375 -31.57 1.73 -11.11
CA VAL A 375 -30.74 1.72 -12.31
C VAL A 375 -29.68 0.62 -12.25
N ASP A 376 -29.06 0.35 -11.09
CA ASP A 376 -28.16 -0.80 -10.92
C ASP A 376 -28.87 -2.13 -11.25
N ALA A 377 -30.13 -2.31 -10.82
CA ALA A 377 -30.91 -3.50 -11.15
C ALA A 377 -31.18 -3.61 -12.66
N LEU A 378 -31.69 -2.54 -13.28
CA LEU A 378 -32.06 -2.46 -14.71
C LEU A 378 -30.85 -2.63 -15.64
N GLU A 379 -29.69 -2.09 -15.27
CA GLU A 379 -28.45 -2.22 -16.03
C GLU A 379 -27.76 -3.58 -15.87
N GLY A 380 -28.29 -4.45 -15.00
CA GLY A 380 -27.71 -5.75 -14.76
C GLY A 380 -26.44 -5.71 -13.88
N VAL A 381 -26.20 -4.65 -13.12
CA VAL A 381 -25.10 -4.55 -12.15
C VAL A 381 -25.17 -5.69 -11.13
N THR A 382 -24.20 -6.59 -11.15
CA THR A 382 -24.12 -7.70 -10.19
C THR A 382 -23.54 -7.26 -8.85
N HIS A 383 -22.53 -6.38 -8.90
CA HIS A 383 -21.77 -5.94 -7.75
C HIS A 383 -21.65 -4.42 -7.76
N ALA A 384 -22.29 -3.79 -6.78
CA ALA A 384 -22.23 -2.35 -6.55
C ALA A 384 -21.09 -2.05 -5.56
N LEU A 385 -19.93 -1.68 -6.10
CA LEU A 385 -18.80 -1.25 -5.29
C LEU A 385 -19.02 0.19 -4.84
N ARG A 386 -18.98 0.43 -3.53
CA ARG A 386 -19.19 1.77 -2.94
C ARG A 386 -18.31 2.00 -1.71
N THR A 387 -18.20 3.26 -1.32
CA THR A 387 -17.46 3.67 -0.13
C THR A 387 -18.24 3.38 1.15
N ASP A 388 -17.52 3.06 2.23
CA ASP A 388 -18.03 2.78 3.59
C ASP A 388 -18.90 3.91 4.20
N GLU A 389 -18.79 5.14 3.70
CA GLU A 389 -19.63 6.28 4.13
C GLU A 389 -21.13 6.08 3.88
N TYR A 390 -21.48 5.08 3.08
CA TYR A 390 -22.86 4.74 2.76
C TYR A 390 -23.36 3.50 3.49
N HIS A 391 -22.60 2.95 4.44
CA HIS A 391 -22.94 1.71 5.14
C HIS A 391 -24.37 1.69 5.68
N ASP A 392 -24.76 2.77 6.37
CA ASP A 392 -26.10 2.94 6.93
C ASP A 392 -27.21 2.95 5.85
N ARG A 393 -26.89 3.23 4.59
CA ARG A 393 -27.84 3.24 3.46
C ARG A 393 -27.92 1.91 2.71
N ASN A 394 -27.08 0.93 3.03
CA ASN A 394 -27.14 -0.38 2.38
C ASN A 394 -28.48 -1.11 2.64
N PRO A 395 -29.04 -1.09 3.87
CA PRO A 395 -30.38 -1.64 4.10
C PRO A 395 -31.47 -0.92 3.30
N GLN A 396 -31.32 0.40 3.10
CA GLN A 396 -32.27 1.19 2.31
C GLN A 396 -32.22 0.80 0.83
N TYR A 397 -31.01 0.63 0.29
CA TYR A 397 -30.79 0.15 -1.07
C TYR A 397 -31.47 -1.21 -1.31
N GLN A 398 -31.26 -2.15 -0.37
CA GLN A 398 -31.88 -3.47 -0.41
C GLN A 398 -33.41 -3.42 -0.32
N TRP A 399 -33.94 -2.55 0.56
CA TRP A 399 -35.37 -2.35 0.71
C TRP A 399 -36.04 -1.92 -0.60
N PHE A 400 -35.42 -1.04 -1.40
CA PHE A 400 -35.99 -0.68 -2.71
C PHE A 400 -36.02 -1.86 -3.67
N LEU A 401 -34.94 -2.66 -3.73
CA LEU A 401 -34.91 -3.82 -4.62
C LEU A 401 -36.01 -4.83 -4.29
N ASP A 402 -36.18 -5.14 -3.01
CA ASP A 402 -37.17 -6.10 -2.53
C ASP A 402 -38.60 -5.61 -2.78
N ASN A 403 -38.87 -4.34 -2.49
CA ASN A 403 -40.23 -3.79 -2.58
C ASN A 403 -40.67 -3.48 -4.01
N LEU A 404 -39.73 -3.29 -4.93
CA LEU A 404 -40.00 -3.08 -6.35
C LEU A 404 -39.94 -4.39 -7.16
N GLY A 405 -39.60 -5.52 -6.52
CA GLY A 405 -39.45 -6.81 -7.20
C GLY A 405 -38.30 -6.84 -8.20
N LEU A 406 -37.23 -6.08 -7.92
CA LEU A 406 -36.08 -5.92 -8.81
C LEU A 406 -35.00 -6.97 -8.57
N ARG A 407 -34.13 -7.15 -9.58
CA ARG A 407 -32.98 -8.03 -9.47
C ARG A 407 -32.05 -7.58 -8.34
N GLN A 408 -31.60 -8.55 -7.55
CA GLN A 408 -30.67 -8.33 -6.46
C GLN A 408 -29.28 -7.89 -6.95
N VAL A 409 -28.68 -6.96 -6.21
CA VAL A 409 -27.33 -6.44 -6.47
C VAL A 409 -26.51 -6.54 -5.19
N HIS A 410 -25.36 -7.22 -5.25
CA HIS A 410 -24.49 -7.36 -4.10
C HIS A 410 -23.72 -6.07 -3.86
N ILE A 411 -23.88 -5.47 -2.68
CA ILE A 411 -23.09 -4.31 -2.28
C ILE A 411 -21.75 -4.80 -1.75
N TRP A 412 -20.68 -4.16 -2.22
CA TRP A 412 -19.35 -4.41 -1.74
C TRP A 412 -18.68 -3.09 -1.33
N GLU A 413 -18.24 -3.02 -0.07
CA GLU A 413 -17.77 -1.77 0.53
C GLU A 413 -16.25 -1.70 0.62
N TYR A 414 -15.70 -0.52 0.39
CA TYR A 414 -14.29 -0.21 0.62
C TYR A 414 -14.12 1.13 1.31
N SER A 415 -13.02 1.29 2.02
CA SER A 415 -12.74 2.56 2.66
C SER A 415 -12.28 3.61 1.66
N ARG A 416 -12.70 4.85 1.89
CA ARG A 416 -12.27 6.01 1.11
C ARG A 416 -10.76 6.20 1.17
N LEU A 417 -10.21 6.64 0.05
CA LEU A 417 -8.81 7.05 -0.01
C LEU A 417 -8.69 8.44 0.62
N ASN A 418 -7.88 8.60 1.66
CA ASN A 418 -7.57 9.89 2.27
C ASN A 418 -6.06 10.04 2.36
N PHE A 419 -5.55 11.25 2.14
CA PHE A 419 -4.13 11.58 2.29
C PHE A 419 -3.95 12.67 3.34
N VAL A 420 -2.82 12.64 4.04
CA VAL A 420 -2.44 13.76 4.90
C VAL A 420 -2.22 15.03 4.07
N TYR A 421 -2.46 16.19 4.67
CA TYR A 421 -2.27 17.51 4.04
C TYR A 421 -3.04 17.71 2.73
N THR A 422 -4.10 16.93 2.51
CA THR A 422 -4.83 16.87 1.24
C THR A 422 -6.32 17.00 1.46
N LEU A 423 -6.98 17.81 0.64
CA LEU A 423 -8.43 17.97 0.64
C LEU A 423 -9.02 17.28 -0.59
N LEU A 424 -9.95 16.35 -0.38
CA LEU A 424 -10.67 15.67 -1.47
C LEU A 424 -12.12 16.17 -1.62
N SER A 425 -12.60 16.99 -0.69
CA SER A 425 -13.94 17.56 -0.77
C SER A 425 -14.05 18.49 -1.97
N LYS A 426 -14.97 18.19 -2.90
CA LYS A 426 -15.29 19.04 -4.07
C LYS A 426 -15.55 20.50 -3.67
N ARG A 427 -16.29 20.74 -2.58
CA ARG A 427 -16.57 22.09 -2.05
C ARG A 427 -15.28 22.84 -1.72
N LYS A 428 -14.36 22.19 -1.00
CA LYS A 428 -13.08 22.80 -0.60
C LYS A 428 -12.16 23.00 -1.81
N LEU A 429 -12.10 22.05 -2.74
CA LEU A 429 -11.30 22.19 -3.97
C LEU A 429 -11.80 23.31 -4.87
N THR A 430 -13.11 23.42 -5.07
CA THR A 430 -13.73 24.52 -5.84
C THR A 430 -13.39 25.87 -5.22
N TRP A 431 -13.45 25.97 -3.88
CA TRP A 431 -13.05 27.18 -3.18
C TRP A 431 -11.60 27.61 -3.45
N PHE A 432 -10.63 26.67 -3.51
CA PHE A 432 -9.24 27.03 -3.85
C PHE A 432 -9.12 27.64 -5.26
N VAL A 433 -9.89 27.11 -6.21
CA VAL A 433 -9.95 27.62 -7.60
C VAL A 433 -10.60 29.00 -7.61
N ASP A 434 -11.77 29.16 -7.00
CA ASP A 434 -12.53 30.41 -6.98
C ASP A 434 -11.77 31.54 -6.28
N GLN A 435 -10.96 31.23 -5.26
CA GLN A 435 -10.12 32.20 -4.56
C GLN A 435 -8.78 32.48 -5.26
N GLY A 436 -8.52 31.89 -6.43
CA GLY A 436 -7.28 32.09 -7.18
C GLY A 436 -6.02 31.63 -6.43
N ARG A 437 -6.16 30.68 -5.49
CA ARG A 437 -5.04 30.13 -4.71
C ARG A 437 -4.27 29.03 -5.45
N VAL A 438 -4.84 28.56 -6.56
CA VAL A 438 -4.26 27.61 -7.51
C VAL A 438 -4.50 28.08 -8.94
N TYR A 439 -3.76 27.52 -9.90
CA TYR A 439 -3.90 27.87 -11.32
C TYR A 439 -5.21 27.38 -11.93
N GLY A 440 -5.78 26.31 -11.38
CA GLY A 440 -6.97 25.65 -11.90
C GLY A 440 -7.06 24.21 -11.42
N TRP A 441 -7.89 23.41 -12.09
CA TRP A 441 -8.14 22.02 -11.72
C TRP A 441 -6.99 21.06 -12.08
N ASP A 442 -6.10 21.47 -12.97
CA ASP A 442 -4.89 20.75 -13.35
C ASP A 442 -3.65 21.19 -12.55
N ASP A 443 -3.81 22.03 -11.53
CA ASP A 443 -2.70 22.53 -10.71
C ASP A 443 -1.89 21.35 -10.12
N PRO A 444 -0.56 21.33 -10.21
CA PRO A 444 0.27 20.23 -9.72
C PRO A 444 0.16 19.96 -8.20
N ARG A 445 -0.38 20.91 -7.43
CA ARG A 445 -0.66 20.77 -5.98
C ARG A 445 -2.01 20.11 -5.70
N PHE A 446 -2.88 19.99 -6.70
CA PHE A 446 -4.20 19.39 -6.54
C PHE A 446 -4.15 17.87 -6.60
N PRO A 447 -4.99 17.17 -5.80
CA PRO A 447 -5.13 15.72 -5.86
C PRO A 447 -6.02 15.24 -7.01
N THR A 448 -6.31 16.12 -7.98
CA THR A 448 -7.06 15.78 -9.20
C THR A 448 -6.23 14.85 -10.08
N ILE A 449 -6.88 14.08 -10.96
CA ILE A 449 -6.17 13.19 -11.90
C ILE A 449 -5.22 14.01 -12.78
N ARG A 450 -5.67 15.18 -13.21
CA ARG A 450 -4.89 16.11 -14.02
C ARG A 450 -3.73 16.72 -13.24
N GLY A 451 -3.97 17.17 -12.01
CA GLY A 451 -2.96 17.77 -11.15
C GLY A 451 -1.81 16.81 -10.84
N ILE A 452 -2.13 15.61 -10.34
CA ILE A 452 -1.09 14.62 -10.00
C ILE A 452 -0.33 14.15 -11.24
N ARG A 453 -0.99 14.05 -12.40
CA ARG A 453 -0.32 13.71 -13.68
C ARG A 453 0.60 14.84 -14.14
N ARG A 454 0.16 16.10 -14.07
CA ARG A 454 0.98 17.28 -14.38
C ARG A 454 2.18 17.40 -13.43
N ARG A 455 2.04 16.95 -12.17
CA ARG A 455 3.14 16.82 -11.20
C ARG A 455 4.10 15.66 -11.51
N GLY A 456 3.78 14.78 -12.45
CA GLY A 456 4.63 13.69 -12.91
C GLY A 456 4.25 12.30 -12.39
N LEU A 457 3.06 12.12 -11.82
CA LEU A 457 2.54 10.79 -11.47
C LEU A 457 2.14 10.03 -12.73
N THR A 458 2.72 8.85 -12.94
CA THR A 458 2.35 7.98 -14.05
C THR A 458 1.08 7.18 -13.73
N MET A 459 0.27 6.92 -14.74
CA MET A 459 -0.98 6.15 -14.56
C MET A 459 -0.72 4.70 -14.17
N GLU A 460 0.36 4.11 -14.68
CA GLU A 460 0.78 2.76 -14.28
C GLU A 460 1.17 2.69 -12.80
N ALA A 461 1.84 3.71 -12.26
CA ALA A 461 2.12 3.79 -10.83
C ALA A 461 0.86 4.00 -10.00
N LEU A 462 -0.06 4.85 -10.45
CA LEU A 462 -1.34 5.09 -9.77
C LEU A 462 -2.19 3.82 -9.72
N LYS A 463 -2.31 3.11 -10.86
CA LYS A 463 -2.96 1.79 -10.95
C LYS A 463 -2.30 0.80 -10.00
N THR A 464 -0.98 0.68 -10.06
CA THR A 464 -0.23 -0.23 -9.18
C THR A 464 -0.44 0.10 -7.71
N TYR A 465 -0.48 1.38 -7.33
CA TYR A 465 -0.68 1.79 -5.94
C TYR A 465 -2.11 1.54 -5.44
N ILE A 466 -3.13 1.93 -6.21
CA ILE A 466 -4.55 1.62 -5.90
C ILE A 466 -4.74 0.11 -5.81
N LEU A 467 -4.09 -0.59 -6.76
CA LEU A 467 -3.70 -1.99 -6.77
C LEU A 467 -3.35 -2.45 -5.35
N MET A 468 -2.15 -2.10 -4.93
CA MET A 468 -1.58 -2.48 -3.64
C MET A 468 -2.44 -2.17 -2.42
N GLN A 469 -3.24 -1.09 -2.41
CA GLN A 469 -4.17 -0.81 -1.31
C GLN A 469 -5.33 -1.80 -1.25
N GLY A 470 -5.71 -2.32 -2.41
CA GLY A 470 -6.79 -3.26 -2.58
C GLY A 470 -8.12 -2.70 -2.08
N ALA A 471 -8.92 -3.64 -1.64
CA ALA A 471 -10.33 -3.46 -1.38
C ALA A 471 -10.59 -3.50 0.15
N SER A 472 -9.68 -2.89 0.92
CA SER A 472 -9.76 -2.82 2.38
C SER A 472 -10.91 -1.91 2.85
N THR A 473 -11.60 -2.32 3.91
CA THR A 473 -12.56 -1.51 4.68
C THR A 473 -11.91 -0.72 5.81
N ASN A 474 -10.60 -0.88 6.04
CA ASN A 474 -9.90 -0.13 7.08
C ASN A 474 -9.76 1.35 6.67
N PHE A 475 -10.31 2.22 7.51
CA PHE A 475 -10.13 3.66 7.38
C PHE A 475 -8.71 4.07 7.82
N ILE A 476 -7.89 4.48 6.86
CA ILE A 476 -6.51 4.93 7.10
C ILE A 476 -6.25 6.20 6.29
N THR A 477 -5.73 7.23 6.95
CA THR A 477 -5.16 8.40 6.27
C THR A 477 -3.75 8.05 5.81
N LEU A 478 -3.52 8.13 4.50
CA LEU A 478 -2.30 7.70 3.85
C LEU A 478 -1.30 8.84 3.73
N GLU A 479 -0.02 8.47 3.70
CA GLU A 479 1.08 9.35 3.35
C GLU A 479 1.33 9.28 1.84
N TRP A 480 1.78 10.39 1.26
CA TRP A 480 2.09 10.46 -0.18
C TRP A 480 3.36 9.68 -0.56
N ASP A 481 4.23 9.39 0.42
CA ASP A 481 5.59 8.90 0.22
C ASP A 481 5.60 7.56 -0.51
N LYS A 482 4.70 6.65 -0.11
CA LYS A 482 4.54 5.34 -0.74
C LYS A 482 4.09 5.45 -2.19
N LEU A 483 3.16 6.34 -2.51
CA LEU A 483 2.67 6.54 -3.88
C LEU A 483 3.81 7.06 -4.78
N TRP A 484 4.55 8.05 -4.32
CA TRP A 484 5.68 8.60 -5.06
C TRP A 484 6.86 7.61 -5.15
N ALA A 485 7.07 6.78 -4.13
CA ALA A 485 8.06 5.71 -4.18
C ALA A 485 7.68 4.63 -5.21
N VAL A 486 6.39 4.31 -5.35
CA VAL A 486 5.89 3.46 -6.44
C VAL A 486 6.12 4.15 -7.78
N ASN A 487 5.76 5.43 -7.92
CA ASN A 487 6.00 6.18 -9.16
C ASN A 487 7.47 6.18 -9.58
N ARG A 488 8.38 6.42 -8.62
CA ARG A 488 9.82 6.36 -8.86
C ARG A 488 10.26 5.03 -9.47
N LYS A 489 9.71 3.90 -9.02
CA LYS A 489 10.05 2.58 -9.58
C LYS A 489 9.63 2.43 -11.05
N HIS A 490 8.56 3.12 -11.47
CA HIS A 490 8.11 3.10 -12.85
C HIS A 490 8.89 4.08 -13.74
N ILE A 491 9.25 5.27 -13.24
CA ILE A 491 9.93 6.29 -14.04
C ILE A 491 11.46 6.11 -14.08
N ASP A 492 12.09 5.60 -13.02
CA ASP A 492 13.56 5.49 -12.93
C ASP A 492 14.19 4.73 -14.10
N PRO A 493 13.66 3.57 -14.55
CA PRO A 493 14.25 2.80 -15.65
C PRO A 493 14.09 3.46 -17.03
N ILE A 494 13.14 4.39 -17.17
CA ILE A 494 12.76 4.98 -18.46
C ILE A 494 13.12 6.46 -18.58
N ALA A 495 13.55 7.12 -17.50
CA ALA A 495 13.89 8.54 -17.51
C ALA A 495 15.32 8.80 -18.01
N PRO A 496 15.53 9.51 -19.14
CA PRO A 496 16.85 9.94 -19.60
C PRO A 496 17.59 10.76 -18.53
N ARG A 497 18.91 10.61 -18.47
CA ARG A 497 19.78 11.33 -17.52
C ARG A 497 20.29 12.61 -18.17
N HIS A 498 20.15 13.72 -17.48
CA HIS A 498 20.56 15.06 -17.88
C HIS A 498 21.29 15.75 -16.74
N THR A 499 21.92 16.88 -17.04
CA THR A 499 22.60 17.69 -16.03
C THR A 499 22.09 19.13 -16.10
N ALA A 500 21.80 19.68 -14.93
CA ALA A 500 21.49 21.08 -14.74
C ALA A 500 22.30 21.61 -13.56
N VAL A 501 22.60 22.91 -13.59
CA VAL A 501 23.27 23.66 -12.53
C VAL A 501 22.42 24.87 -12.20
N ASP A 502 22.26 25.19 -10.92
CA ASP A 502 21.50 26.37 -10.48
C ASP A 502 22.21 27.64 -10.96
N ALA A 503 21.48 28.61 -11.50
CA ALA A 503 22.06 29.83 -12.05
C ALA A 503 22.64 30.72 -10.94
N LEU A 504 22.02 30.68 -9.76
CA LEU A 504 22.46 31.44 -8.60
C LEU A 504 23.79 30.90 -8.06
N ASN A 505 24.83 31.73 -8.12
CA ASN A 505 26.16 31.41 -7.64
C ASN A 505 26.74 30.12 -8.25
N LYS A 506 26.46 29.80 -9.53
CA LYS A 506 27.16 28.67 -10.17
C LYS A 506 28.67 28.87 -10.13
N VAL A 507 29.40 27.78 -9.89
CA VAL A 507 30.86 27.82 -9.72
C VAL A 507 31.53 27.54 -11.05
N LYS A 508 32.39 28.47 -11.50
CA LYS A 508 33.21 28.27 -12.70
C LYS A 508 34.39 27.38 -12.37
N VAL A 509 34.60 26.31 -13.13
CA VAL A 509 35.77 25.44 -12.96
C VAL A 509 36.59 25.43 -14.23
N THR A 510 37.89 25.72 -14.09
CA THR A 510 38.87 25.58 -15.17
C THR A 510 39.52 24.21 -15.06
N VAL A 511 39.43 23.40 -16.11
CA VAL A 511 39.88 22.01 -16.14
C VAL A 511 41.16 21.90 -16.97
N THR A 512 42.31 21.82 -16.30
CA THR A 512 43.61 21.59 -16.91
C THR A 512 43.72 20.14 -17.40
N GLY A 513 44.24 19.96 -18.61
CA GLY A 513 44.32 18.65 -19.29
C GLY A 513 43.10 18.30 -20.13
N ALA A 514 42.04 19.12 -20.11
CA ALA A 514 40.89 18.97 -21.02
C ALA A 514 41.25 19.39 -22.45
N SER A 515 40.67 18.71 -23.44
CA SER A 515 40.76 19.12 -24.85
C SER A 515 39.91 20.37 -25.12
N ALA A 516 40.07 20.94 -26.32
CA ALA A 516 39.17 21.98 -26.81
C ALA A 516 37.71 21.50 -26.79
N TYR A 517 36.80 22.48 -26.78
CA TYR A 517 35.38 22.22 -26.70
C TYR A 517 34.92 21.28 -27.85
N HIS A 518 34.23 20.19 -27.50
CA HIS A 518 33.72 19.23 -28.47
C HIS A 518 32.52 18.45 -27.90
N LEU A 519 31.77 17.81 -28.79
CA LEU A 519 30.64 16.96 -28.46
C LEU A 519 31.00 15.49 -28.60
N LYS A 520 30.51 14.68 -27.67
CA LYS A 520 30.64 13.21 -27.68
C LYS A 520 29.28 12.55 -27.48
N GLU A 521 29.04 11.48 -28.20
CA GLU A 521 27.86 10.64 -27.96
C GLU A 521 28.04 9.79 -26.70
N VAL A 522 27.05 9.86 -25.82
CA VAL A 522 26.96 9.04 -24.62
C VAL A 522 25.54 8.48 -24.45
N PRO A 523 25.36 7.33 -23.79
CA PRO A 523 24.03 6.79 -23.54
C PRO A 523 23.16 7.76 -22.73
N ARG A 524 21.87 7.89 -23.09
CA ARG A 524 20.88 8.64 -22.29
C ARG A 524 20.63 7.98 -20.93
N HIS A 525 20.76 6.65 -20.86
CA HIS A 525 20.61 5.90 -19.62
C HIS A 525 21.49 4.63 -19.63
N LYS A 526 22.45 4.56 -18.70
CA LYS A 526 23.48 3.49 -18.66
C LYS A 526 22.93 2.07 -18.54
N LYS A 527 21.72 1.90 -17.99
CA LYS A 527 21.09 0.59 -17.81
C LYS A 527 19.93 0.33 -18.79
N ASN A 528 19.67 1.27 -19.70
CA ASN A 528 18.57 1.17 -20.65
C ASN A 528 18.99 1.70 -22.02
N GLU A 529 19.52 0.78 -22.84
CA GLU A 529 20.01 1.07 -24.19
C GLU A 529 18.89 1.49 -25.16
N SER A 530 17.63 1.13 -24.88
CA SER A 530 16.49 1.48 -25.74
C SER A 530 16.22 2.99 -25.84
N LEU A 531 16.71 3.77 -24.88
CA LEU A 531 16.62 5.24 -24.90
C LEU A 531 17.65 5.89 -25.82
N GLY A 532 18.59 5.12 -26.38
CA GLY A 532 19.62 5.60 -27.29
C GLY A 532 20.64 6.53 -26.63
N ASN A 533 21.28 7.34 -27.48
CA ASN A 533 22.37 8.23 -27.10
C ASN A 533 21.94 9.71 -27.09
N LYS A 534 22.73 10.52 -26.39
CA LYS A 534 22.68 11.98 -26.38
C LYS A 534 24.07 12.56 -26.64
N ARG A 535 24.12 13.84 -27.00
CA ARG A 535 25.39 14.56 -27.23
C ARG A 535 25.76 15.29 -25.94
N THR A 536 26.87 14.91 -25.32
CA THR A 536 27.41 15.60 -24.14
C THR A 536 28.61 16.44 -24.57
N ALA A 537 28.62 17.69 -24.11
CA ALA A 537 29.68 18.63 -24.38
C ALA A 537 30.79 18.53 -23.34
N TYR A 538 32.02 18.65 -23.80
CA TYR A 538 33.25 18.63 -23.00
C TYR A 538 34.08 19.85 -23.37
N GLY A 539 34.74 20.48 -22.41
CA GLY A 539 35.59 21.64 -22.67
C GLY A 539 36.39 22.08 -21.45
N PRO A 540 37.36 23.00 -21.60
CA PRO A 540 38.28 23.40 -20.53
C PRO A 540 37.61 24.23 -19.43
N THR A 541 36.36 24.64 -19.62
CA THR A 541 35.57 25.39 -18.64
C THR A 541 34.24 24.67 -18.42
N ILE A 542 33.91 24.41 -17.16
CA ILE A 542 32.65 23.80 -16.74
C ILE A 542 32.01 24.57 -15.59
N TRP A 543 30.73 24.30 -15.37
CA TRP A 543 29.93 24.81 -14.26
C TRP A 543 29.62 23.69 -13.28
N LEU A 544 29.69 24.01 -11.98
CA LEU A 544 29.23 23.17 -10.88
C LEU A 544 28.17 23.92 -10.06
N ASP A 545 27.31 23.17 -9.37
CA ASP A 545 26.43 23.72 -8.35
C ASP A 545 27.25 24.30 -7.18
N GLN A 546 26.76 25.40 -6.60
CA GLN A 546 27.41 26.02 -5.45
C GLN A 546 27.54 25.08 -4.25
N ALA A 547 26.56 24.20 -4.04
CA ALA A 547 26.58 23.22 -2.96
C ALA A 547 27.78 22.27 -3.10
N ASP A 548 28.06 21.82 -4.32
CA ASP A 548 29.21 20.97 -4.61
C ASP A 548 30.53 21.74 -4.48
N GLY A 549 30.59 22.95 -5.03
CA GLY A 549 31.80 23.77 -4.96
C GLY A 549 32.20 24.15 -3.53
N LYS A 550 31.23 24.41 -2.64
CA LYS A 550 31.49 24.72 -1.21
C LYS A 550 32.10 23.55 -0.47
N ASP A 551 31.73 22.34 -0.83
CA ASP A 551 32.18 21.12 -0.17
C ASP A 551 33.57 20.68 -0.66
N LEU A 552 34.13 21.25 -1.73
CA LEU A 552 35.45 20.87 -2.26
C LEU A 552 36.60 21.24 -1.33
N GLU A 553 37.62 20.38 -1.30
CA GLU A 553 38.86 20.59 -0.56
C GLU A 553 40.08 20.69 -1.50
N LEU A 554 41.07 21.46 -1.10
CA LEU A 554 42.31 21.61 -1.86
C LEU A 554 43.08 20.27 -1.89
N ASN A 555 43.59 19.90 -3.06
CA ASN A 555 44.27 18.63 -3.36
C ASN A 555 43.39 17.38 -3.24
N GLU A 556 42.07 17.53 -3.12
CA GLU A 556 41.14 16.40 -3.13
C GLU A 556 41.01 15.80 -4.54
N GLU A 557 40.96 14.47 -4.62
CA GLU A 557 40.59 13.76 -5.85
C GLU A 557 39.07 13.55 -5.90
N VAL A 558 38.44 14.06 -6.95
CA VAL A 558 36.99 13.96 -7.18
C VAL A 558 36.70 13.26 -8.50
N THR A 559 35.54 12.61 -8.60
CA THR A 559 35.05 12.10 -9.90
C THR A 559 34.16 13.14 -10.56
N LEU A 560 34.50 13.57 -11.76
CA LEU A 560 33.57 14.22 -12.69
C LEU A 560 32.77 13.11 -13.40
N MET A 561 31.48 13.02 -13.10
CA MET A 561 30.63 11.91 -13.57
C MET A 561 30.68 11.80 -15.11
N ASP A 562 30.94 10.59 -15.63
CA ASP A 562 31.05 10.30 -17.06
C ASP A 562 32.15 11.06 -17.82
N TRP A 563 33.13 11.61 -17.10
CA TRP A 563 34.35 12.15 -17.66
C TRP A 563 35.59 11.43 -17.10
N GLY A 564 35.73 11.36 -15.78
CA GLY A 564 36.90 10.77 -15.12
C GLY A 564 37.23 11.49 -13.81
N ASN A 565 38.35 11.12 -13.18
CA ASN A 565 38.79 11.78 -11.96
C ASN A 565 39.54 13.08 -12.26
N ALA A 566 39.54 14.00 -11.28
CA ALA A 566 40.31 15.23 -11.32
C ALA A 566 40.80 15.60 -9.90
N PHE A 567 41.96 16.24 -9.82
CA PHE A 567 42.47 16.85 -8.58
C PHE A 567 42.05 18.31 -8.51
N ILE A 568 41.56 18.73 -7.34
CA ILE A 568 41.29 20.14 -7.08
C ILE A 568 42.59 20.86 -6.71
N ARG A 569 42.98 21.87 -7.48
CA ARG A 569 44.26 22.60 -7.33
C ARG A 569 44.11 24.03 -6.84
N GLY A 570 42.90 24.60 -6.92
CA GLY A 570 42.62 25.94 -6.43
C GLY A 570 41.14 26.13 -6.18
N ILE A 571 40.80 26.89 -5.14
CA ILE A 571 39.43 27.26 -4.79
C ILE A 571 39.45 28.74 -4.39
N GLU A 572 38.71 29.57 -5.12
CA GLU A 572 38.58 30.99 -4.84
C GLU A 572 37.22 31.29 -4.23
N LYS A 573 37.20 32.07 -3.15
CA LYS A 573 35.98 32.49 -2.44
C LYS A 573 35.92 34.01 -2.40
N ASN A 574 34.72 34.57 -2.52
CA ASN A 574 34.48 35.99 -2.32
C ASN A 574 34.42 36.34 -0.81
N ALA A 575 34.19 37.62 -0.50
CA ALA A 575 34.14 38.13 0.87
C ALA A 575 33.04 37.46 1.74
N GLU A 576 31.94 37.01 1.13
CA GLU A 576 30.85 36.31 1.83
C GLU A 576 31.08 34.79 1.94
N GLY A 577 32.25 34.28 1.52
CA GLY A 577 32.58 32.85 1.56
C GLY A 577 31.92 32.02 0.46
N ILE A 578 31.36 32.66 -0.57
CA ILE A 578 30.81 32.02 -1.77
C ILE A 578 31.97 31.66 -2.69
N VAL A 579 32.07 30.39 -3.05
CA VAL A 579 33.05 29.90 -4.05
C VAL A 579 32.71 30.48 -5.42
N THR A 580 33.66 31.15 -6.06
CA THR A 580 33.45 31.81 -7.37
C THR A 580 34.16 31.07 -8.49
N SER A 581 35.36 30.54 -8.23
CA SER A 581 36.14 29.78 -9.19
C SER A 581 36.86 28.59 -8.54
N VAL A 582 37.08 27.54 -9.34
CA VAL A 582 37.86 26.36 -8.95
C VAL A 582 38.81 26.00 -10.10
N GLN A 583 40.00 25.53 -9.76
CA GLN A 583 40.95 24.95 -10.70
C GLN A 583 41.01 23.45 -10.47
N ALA A 584 40.78 22.67 -11.52
CA ALA A 584 40.84 21.21 -11.49
C ALA A 584 41.84 20.71 -12.53
N GLU A 585 42.52 19.61 -12.24
CA GLU A 585 43.50 18.95 -13.11
C GLU A 585 43.05 17.52 -13.38
N LEU A 586 42.84 17.14 -14.66
CA LEU A 586 42.36 15.80 -15.01
C LEU A 586 43.36 14.70 -14.60
N HIS A 587 42.82 13.64 -14.02
CA HIS A 587 43.54 12.43 -13.63
C HIS A 587 42.77 11.21 -14.14
N LEU A 588 42.81 10.97 -15.46
CA LEU A 588 42.01 9.93 -16.12
C LEU A 588 42.42 8.50 -15.77
N GLU A 589 43.64 8.30 -15.22
CA GLU A 589 44.12 7.03 -14.69
C GLU A 589 43.54 6.71 -13.30
N GLY A 590 42.87 7.68 -12.67
CA GLY A 590 42.27 7.56 -11.34
C GLY A 590 41.12 6.55 -11.28
N ASP A 591 40.98 5.90 -10.11
CA ASP A 591 39.90 4.95 -9.85
C ASP A 591 38.70 5.68 -9.21
N PHE A 592 37.61 5.83 -9.96
CA PHE A 592 36.37 6.47 -9.49
C PHE A 592 35.73 5.80 -8.27
N LYS A 593 36.14 4.57 -7.91
CA LYS A 593 35.70 3.88 -6.69
C LYS A 593 36.38 4.42 -5.43
N LYS A 594 37.54 5.06 -5.57
CA LYS A 594 38.34 5.58 -4.44
C LYS A 594 37.99 7.01 -4.06
N THR A 595 37.39 7.78 -4.98
CA THR A 595 36.97 9.17 -4.70
C THR A 595 35.72 9.22 -3.85
N LYS A 596 35.69 10.11 -2.85
CA LYS A 596 34.53 10.31 -1.98
C LYS A 596 33.42 11.11 -2.67
N LYS A 597 33.78 12.11 -3.48
CA LYS A 597 32.84 13.04 -4.14
C LYS A 597 32.71 12.70 -5.61
N LYS A 598 31.45 12.66 -6.07
CA LYS A 598 31.09 12.44 -7.47
C LYS A 598 30.22 13.61 -7.91
N LEU A 599 30.75 14.40 -8.83
CA LEU A 599 30.21 15.70 -9.20
C LEU A 599 29.53 15.62 -10.56
N THR A 600 28.36 16.22 -10.64
CA THR A 600 27.71 16.55 -11.90
C THR A 600 28.28 17.87 -12.39
N TRP A 601 28.46 18.00 -13.70
CA TRP A 601 29.11 19.16 -14.29
C TRP A 601 28.49 19.48 -15.64
N LEU A 602 28.61 20.73 -16.05
CA LEU A 602 28.06 21.21 -17.30
C LEU A 602 29.13 22.01 -18.05
N ALA A 603 29.50 21.61 -19.26
CA ALA A 603 30.47 22.39 -20.05
C ALA A 603 29.92 23.79 -20.36
N ASP A 604 30.79 24.79 -20.28
CA ASP A 604 30.44 26.14 -20.74
C ASP A 604 30.44 26.14 -22.27
N GLY A 605 29.31 26.52 -22.87
CA GLY A 605 29.12 26.40 -24.32
C GLY A 605 27.82 27.00 -24.83
N PRO A 606 27.66 27.11 -26.17
CA PRO A 606 26.52 27.77 -26.80
C PRO A 606 25.21 26.96 -26.75
N GLU A 607 25.26 25.65 -26.50
CA GLU A 607 24.06 24.80 -26.51
C GLU A 607 23.30 24.78 -25.19
N LEU A 608 23.77 25.51 -24.18
CA LEU A 608 23.16 25.52 -22.86
C LEU A 608 21.73 26.07 -22.90
N VAL A 609 20.83 25.40 -22.18
CA VAL A 609 19.40 25.75 -22.14
C VAL A 609 19.05 26.31 -20.78
N ASN A 610 18.44 27.50 -20.76
CA ASN A 610 17.91 28.05 -19.51
C ASN A 610 16.68 27.26 -19.08
N VAL A 611 16.65 26.89 -17.79
CA VAL A 611 15.57 26.11 -17.18
C VAL A 611 15.03 26.78 -15.94
N GLU A 612 13.74 26.56 -15.70
CA GLU A 612 13.01 26.95 -14.51
C GLU A 612 12.56 25.69 -13.80
N LEU A 613 13.20 25.37 -12.66
CA LEU A 613 12.90 24.20 -11.85
C LEU A 613 11.85 24.56 -10.81
N MET A 614 10.68 23.95 -10.93
CA MET A 614 9.50 24.19 -10.10
C MET A 614 9.36 23.10 -9.05
N ASP A 615 9.21 23.51 -7.79
CA ASP A 615 8.86 22.62 -6.70
C ASP A 615 7.66 23.16 -5.91
N TYR A 616 6.88 22.26 -5.34
CA TYR A 616 5.61 22.56 -4.70
C TYR A 616 5.51 21.94 -3.30
N ASP A 617 4.93 22.68 -2.37
CA ASP A 617 4.52 22.22 -1.04
C ASP A 617 3.03 21.83 -1.03
N TYR A 618 2.58 21.32 0.11
CA TYR A 618 1.16 21.11 0.38
C TYR A 618 0.40 22.43 0.47
N LEU A 619 -0.87 22.42 0.07
CA LEU A 619 -1.76 23.59 0.15
C LEU A 619 -2.21 23.92 1.58
N ILE A 620 -2.14 22.94 2.48
CA ILE A 620 -2.50 23.11 3.89
C ILE A 620 -1.39 22.62 4.81
N THR A 621 -1.31 23.22 5.99
CA THR A 621 -0.28 22.94 7.00
C THR A 621 -0.68 21.84 8.00
N LYS A 622 -1.95 21.43 8.00
CA LYS A 622 -2.49 20.43 8.93
C LYS A 622 -2.64 19.05 8.26
N LYS A 623 -2.18 17.99 8.93
CA LYS A 623 -2.24 16.60 8.44
C LYS A 623 -3.68 16.16 8.13
N LYS A 624 -4.62 16.46 9.02
CA LYS A 624 -6.04 16.12 8.89
C LYS A 624 -6.89 17.31 9.29
N VAL A 625 -7.85 17.67 8.44
CA VAL A 625 -8.80 18.75 8.71
C VAL A 625 -10.03 18.17 9.40
N GLU A 626 -10.41 18.76 10.53
CA GLU A 626 -11.59 18.44 11.32
C GLU A 626 -12.76 19.38 10.96
N GLU A 627 -13.95 19.13 11.51
CA GLU A 627 -15.17 19.88 11.12
C GLU A 627 -15.14 21.35 11.55
N ASP A 628 -14.55 21.65 12.72
CA ASP A 628 -14.47 23.00 13.30
C ASP A 628 -13.27 23.82 12.81
N ASP A 629 -12.45 23.27 11.90
CA ASP A 629 -11.30 23.99 11.36
C ASP A 629 -11.74 25.04 10.33
N ASP A 630 -11.28 26.29 10.50
CA ASP A 630 -11.33 27.28 9.42
C ASP A 630 -10.24 26.99 8.39
N LEU A 631 -10.63 26.78 7.14
CA LEU A 631 -9.72 26.51 6.04
C LEU A 631 -8.72 27.64 5.81
N MET A 632 -9.09 28.89 6.08
CA MET A 632 -8.21 30.05 5.90
C MET A 632 -6.99 29.99 6.82
N ASP A 633 -7.15 29.51 8.04
CA ASP A 633 -6.09 29.41 9.04
C ASP A 633 -5.11 28.27 8.74
N LEU A 634 -5.53 27.31 7.92
CA LEU A 634 -4.73 26.13 7.58
C LEU A 634 -3.90 26.32 6.31
N LEU A 635 -4.06 27.42 5.59
CA LEU A 635 -3.37 27.63 4.31
C LEU A 635 -1.86 27.70 4.50
N THR A 636 -1.14 27.00 3.62
CA THR A 636 0.32 27.12 3.56
C THR A 636 0.69 28.47 2.92
N PRO A 637 1.50 29.33 3.58
CA PRO A 637 1.80 30.67 3.08
C PRO A 637 2.54 30.70 1.74
N VAL A 638 3.50 29.78 1.57
CA VAL A 638 4.32 29.65 0.35
C VAL A 638 4.29 28.20 -0.08
N THR A 639 3.78 27.94 -1.28
CA THR A 639 3.56 26.59 -1.80
C THR A 639 4.25 26.33 -3.12
N GLU A 640 4.89 27.34 -3.71
CA GLU A 640 5.62 27.24 -4.97
C GLU A 640 7.02 27.80 -4.78
N PHE A 641 8.00 27.04 -5.25
CA PHE A 641 9.42 27.37 -5.17
C PHE A 641 10.00 27.25 -6.57
N LYS A 642 10.61 28.34 -7.02
CA LYS A 642 11.24 28.43 -8.33
C LYS A 642 12.75 28.51 -8.16
N THR A 643 13.47 27.69 -8.91
CA THR A 643 14.93 27.76 -9.03
C THR A 643 15.30 27.94 -10.49
N GLU A 644 15.98 29.04 -10.80
CA GLU A 644 16.52 29.28 -12.14
C GLU A 644 17.82 28.51 -12.30
N GLY A 645 18.00 27.90 -13.47
CA GLY A 645 19.14 27.05 -13.76
C GLY A 645 19.52 27.05 -15.23
N VAL A 646 20.63 26.37 -15.51
CA VAL A 646 21.14 26.13 -16.85
C VAL A 646 21.37 24.63 -17.01
N ALA A 647 20.88 24.06 -18.10
CA ALA A 647 20.92 22.63 -18.38
C ALA A 647 21.65 22.30 -19.69
N ASP A 648 22.00 21.03 -19.86
CA ASP A 648 22.62 20.53 -21.09
C ASP A 648 21.72 20.71 -22.32
N GLY A 649 22.33 20.87 -23.50
CA GLY A 649 21.61 21.22 -24.72
C GLY A 649 20.60 20.20 -25.21
N ASN A 650 20.66 18.95 -24.72
CA ASN A 650 19.66 17.95 -25.08
C ASN A 650 18.28 18.25 -24.46
N VAL A 651 18.19 19.18 -23.49
CA VAL A 651 16.91 19.67 -22.95
C VAL A 651 16.09 20.42 -24.00
N ALA A 652 16.72 21.01 -25.01
CA ALA A 652 16.02 21.70 -26.11
C ALA A 652 15.20 20.74 -27.00
N GLU A 653 15.55 19.45 -27.01
CA GLU A 653 14.88 18.40 -27.81
C GLU A 653 13.68 17.78 -27.07
N LEU A 654 13.41 18.16 -25.82
CA LEU A 654 12.35 17.56 -25.01
C LEU A 654 10.98 18.12 -25.35
N ASN A 655 9.96 17.26 -25.21
CA ASN A 655 8.57 17.60 -25.38
C ASN A 655 7.88 17.82 -24.03
N LYS A 656 6.78 18.58 -24.04
CA LYS A 656 5.91 18.69 -22.86
C LYS A 656 5.43 17.31 -22.43
N GLY A 657 5.59 17.00 -21.15
CA GLY A 657 5.23 15.71 -20.56
C GLY A 657 6.38 14.70 -20.49
N ASP A 658 7.52 14.97 -21.12
CA ASP A 658 8.69 14.10 -20.99
C ASP A 658 9.19 14.07 -19.54
N ILE A 659 9.53 12.88 -19.06
CA ILE A 659 10.08 12.66 -17.72
C ILE A 659 11.57 12.39 -17.85
N ILE A 660 12.37 13.23 -17.18
CA ILE A 660 13.83 13.12 -17.14
C ILE A 660 14.34 13.04 -15.71
N GLN A 661 15.62 12.71 -15.56
CA GLN A 661 16.33 12.89 -14.31
C GLN A 661 17.47 13.88 -14.50
N PHE A 662 17.47 14.97 -13.73
CA PHE A 662 18.69 15.73 -13.50
C PHE A 662 19.51 14.98 -12.45
N GLU A 663 20.66 14.45 -12.87
CA GLU A 663 21.51 13.64 -11.99
C GLU A 663 21.85 14.41 -10.71
N ARG A 664 21.75 13.72 -9.57
CA ARG A 664 21.92 14.28 -8.22
C ARG A 664 20.94 15.39 -7.79
N LYS A 665 20.09 15.92 -8.67
CA LYS A 665 19.00 16.86 -8.31
C LYS A 665 17.66 16.16 -8.09
N GLY A 666 17.20 15.37 -9.06
CA GLY A 666 15.88 14.71 -8.95
C GLY A 666 15.28 14.31 -10.29
N TYR A 667 14.05 13.79 -10.25
CA TYR A 667 13.25 13.52 -11.44
C TYR A 667 12.36 14.71 -11.73
N TYR A 668 12.17 15.03 -13.00
CA TYR A 668 11.40 16.19 -13.43
C TYR A 668 10.50 15.81 -14.61
N ILE A 669 9.33 16.44 -14.67
CA ILE A 669 8.46 16.43 -15.84
C ILE A 669 8.50 17.79 -16.54
N VAL A 670 8.60 17.80 -17.86
CA VAL A 670 8.58 19.04 -18.66
C VAL A 670 7.16 19.61 -18.70
N ASP A 671 6.93 20.75 -18.05
CA ASP A 671 5.63 21.45 -18.04
C ASP A 671 5.50 22.41 -19.23
N ALA A 672 6.61 23.05 -19.60
CA ALA A 672 6.74 23.89 -20.78
C ALA A 672 8.13 23.71 -21.41
N VAL A 673 8.17 23.65 -22.75
CA VAL A 673 9.42 23.58 -23.51
C VAL A 673 10.09 24.95 -23.59
N ALA A 674 11.41 24.98 -23.78
CA ALA A 674 12.13 26.23 -23.98
C ALA A 674 11.71 26.90 -25.30
N THR A 675 11.65 28.23 -25.31
CA THR A 675 11.49 29.03 -26.53
C THR A 675 12.60 30.07 -26.60
N SER A 676 12.67 30.83 -27.70
CA SER A 676 13.64 31.92 -27.86
C SER A 676 13.52 33.00 -26.78
N SER A 677 12.36 33.14 -26.14
CA SER A 677 12.08 34.20 -25.16
C SER A 677 11.79 33.68 -23.74
N SER A 678 11.70 32.37 -23.53
CA SER A 678 11.34 31.80 -22.22
C SER A 678 12.06 30.47 -21.93
N PRO A 679 12.51 30.25 -20.69
CA PRO A 679 13.19 29.02 -20.30
C PRO A 679 12.24 27.82 -20.34
N ALA A 680 12.80 26.60 -20.45
CA ALA A 680 11.99 25.41 -20.23
C ALA A 680 11.55 25.33 -18.76
N ARG A 681 10.28 25.05 -18.50
CA ARG A 681 9.76 24.86 -17.14
C ARG A 681 9.64 23.38 -16.83
N LEU A 682 10.27 22.95 -15.74
CA LEU A 682 10.28 21.56 -15.31
C LEU A 682 9.78 21.45 -13.88
N ILE A 683 8.83 20.55 -13.64
CA ILE A 683 8.25 20.32 -12.33
C ILE A 683 8.96 19.14 -11.66
N LEU A 684 9.48 19.33 -10.44
CA LEU A 684 10.07 18.26 -9.64
C LEU A 684 9.02 17.18 -9.35
N ILE A 685 9.36 15.93 -9.68
CA ILE A 685 8.57 14.76 -9.33
C ILE A 685 9.08 14.24 -7.98
N PRO A 686 8.22 14.14 -6.95
CA PRO A 686 8.65 13.63 -5.65
C PRO A 686 9.22 12.20 -5.74
N ASP A 687 10.29 11.94 -4.99
CA ASP A 687 11.04 10.68 -5.05
C ASP A 687 10.54 9.62 -4.04
N GLY A 688 9.52 9.97 -3.24
CA GLY A 688 8.92 9.12 -2.22
C GLY A 688 9.72 8.99 -0.93
N LYS A 689 10.75 9.82 -0.71
CA LYS A 689 11.44 9.87 0.59
C LYS A 689 10.73 10.84 1.53
N VAL A 690 10.47 10.41 2.77
CA VAL A 690 9.81 11.27 3.78
C VAL A 690 10.51 12.62 3.95
N ALA A 691 11.85 12.65 3.94
CA ALA A 691 12.61 13.88 4.13
C ALA A 691 12.46 14.89 2.97
N SER A 692 12.30 14.43 1.73
CA SER A 692 12.13 15.33 0.56
C SER A 692 10.70 15.84 0.43
N MET A 693 9.73 15.19 1.08
CA MET A 693 8.32 15.57 1.03
C MET A 693 7.79 16.17 2.34
N ALA A 694 8.66 16.40 3.32
CA ALA A 694 8.30 17.21 4.46
C ALA A 694 7.94 18.62 3.99
N SER A 695 6.91 19.21 4.60
CA SER A 695 6.53 20.58 4.25
C SER A 695 7.69 21.53 4.52
N LYS A 696 7.94 22.44 3.57
CA LYS A 696 9.00 23.46 3.64
C LYS A 696 8.53 24.69 4.39
N ALA A 697 7.22 24.94 4.40
CA ALA A 697 6.60 26.08 5.05
C ALA A 697 6.02 25.77 6.44
N ALA A 698 5.70 24.51 6.77
CA ALA A 698 5.21 24.17 8.11
C ALA A 698 6.39 23.95 9.10
N PRO A 699 6.28 24.43 10.35
CA PRO A 699 7.28 24.11 11.37
C PRO A 699 7.25 22.61 11.67
N VAL A 700 8.32 21.91 11.26
CA VAL A 700 8.53 20.50 11.58
C VAL A 700 8.50 20.33 13.09
N SER A 701 7.55 19.54 13.62
CA SER A 701 7.48 19.29 15.06
C SER A 701 8.79 18.64 15.52
N GLN A 702 9.33 19.04 16.68
CA GLN A 702 10.62 18.57 17.20
C GLN A 702 10.70 17.03 17.37
N THR A 703 9.55 16.35 17.35
CA THR A 703 9.42 14.89 17.35
C THR A 703 9.95 14.25 16.06
N GLU A 704 9.68 14.86 14.90
CA GLU A 704 10.06 14.33 13.58
C GLU A 704 11.58 14.43 13.31
N LEU A 705 12.25 15.43 13.91
CA LEU A 705 13.72 15.56 13.86
C LEU A 705 14.45 14.52 14.73
N LYS A 706 13.81 14.01 15.80
CA LYS A 706 14.37 12.94 16.63
C LYS A 706 14.28 11.60 15.92
N ASP A 707 13.13 11.27 15.33
CA ASP A 707 12.93 10.00 14.62
C ASP A 707 13.82 9.89 13.37
N ALA A 708 14.04 10.99 12.64
CA ALA A 708 14.97 11.03 11.51
C ALA A 708 16.45 10.90 11.93
N LYS A 709 16.84 11.48 13.08
CA LYS A 709 18.20 11.36 13.63
C LYS A 709 18.47 9.97 14.21
N ASP A 710 17.47 9.34 14.83
CA ASP A 710 17.57 7.99 15.39
C ASP A 710 17.58 6.91 14.29
N ALA A 711 16.89 7.15 13.17
CA ALA A 711 16.99 6.32 11.97
C ALA A 711 18.38 6.41 11.30
N LYS A 712 19.03 7.59 11.34
CA LYS A 712 20.40 7.79 10.81
C LYS A 712 21.46 7.15 11.72
N LYS A 713 21.31 7.27 13.04
CA LYS A 713 22.20 6.61 14.03
C LYS A 713 22.11 5.08 14.02
N LYS A 714 20.95 4.49 13.71
CA LYS A 714 20.80 3.03 13.59
C LYS A 714 21.46 2.45 12.32
N LYS A 715 21.72 3.25 11.29
CA LYS A 715 22.42 2.80 10.07
C LYS A 715 23.94 2.84 10.16
N GLU A 716 24.52 3.60 11.07
CA GLU A 716 25.98 3.72 11.24
C GLU A 716 26.60 2.67 12.20
N LYS A 717 25.79 1.82 12.84
CA LYS A 717 26.27 0.71 13.70
C LYS A 717 25.85 -0.66 13.16
N ALA A 718 26.48 -1.08 12.07
CA ALA A 718 26.63 -2.50 11.72
C ALA A 718 28.03 -2.70 11.12
N PRO A 719 28.89 -3.56 11.70
CA PRO A 719 30.29 -3.66 11.29
C PRO A 719 30.43 -4.49 10.01
N ALA A 720 31.21 -3.97 9.06
CA ALA A 720 31.77 -4.72 7.96
C ALA A 720 32.92 -5.60 8.47
N ALA A 721 32.87 -6.90 8.16
CA ALA A 721 33.96 -7.84 8.36
C ALA A 721 34.51 -8.28 7.00
N ALA A 722 35.81 -8.09 6.77
CA ALA A 722 36.71 -9.13 6.26
C ALA A 722 38.17 -8.63 6.11
N ALA A 723 39.09 -9.50 6.53
CA ALA A 723 40.48 -9.70 6.09
C ALA A 723 41.61 -8.75 6.59
N GLY A 724 42.39 -9.22 7.56
CA GLY A 724 43.66 -9.89 7.23
C GLY A 724 44.99 -9.12 7.30
N ALA A 725 45.64 -9.20 8.49
CA ALA A 725 47.06 -9.55 8.74
C ALA A 725 48.26 -8.61 8.46
N LYS A 726 49.10 -8.49 9.53
CA LYS A 726 50.58 -8.37 9.70
C LYS A 726 50.93 -7.19 10.64
N GLY A 727 51.44 -7.41 11.87
CA GLY A 727 52.85 -7.70 12.26
C GLY A 727 53.58 -6.36 12.43
N ASP A 728 54.23 -5.94 13.53
CA ASP A 728 55.11 -6.56 14.53
C ASP A 728 55.19 -5.61 15.76
N SER A 729 55.07 -6.07 17.01
CA SER A 729 56.14 -6.49 17.95
C SER A 729 56.85 -5.36 18.73
N SER A 730 56.60 -5.29 20.04
CA SER A 730 57.66 -5.26 21.08
C SER A 730 57.05 -5.39 22.49
N THR A 731 57.24 -6.56 23.10
CA THR A 731 57.11 -6.85 24.55
C THR A 731 58.50 -6.75 25.19
N PRO A 732 58.63 -6.77 26.54
CA PRO A 732 58.75 -8.06 27.27
C PRO A 732 57.99 -8.08 28.63
N ALA A 733 57.32 -9.19 28.97
CA ALA A 733 57.71 -10.19 30.01
C ALA A 733 57.00 -9.95 31.37
N VAL A 734 56.58 -10.93 32.21
CA VAL A 734 56.70 -12.40 32.23
C VAL A 734 55.73 -12.99 33.30
N SER A 735 55.35 -14.25 33.08
CA SER A 735 54.85 -15.30 34.00
C SER A 735 53.52 -15.14 34.74
N GLY A 736 52.75 -16.23 34.70
CA GLY A 736 51.52 -16.40 35.46
C GLY A 736 51.59 -17.49 36.53
N LYS A 737 50.39 -17.76 37.04
CA LYS A 737 49.90 -18.82 37.95
C LYS A 737 49.95 -18.56 39.47
N GLN A 738 48.73 -18.69 40.01
CA GLN A 738 48.35 -19.08 41.38
C GLN A 738 48.34 -17.99 42.46
N ALA A 739 47.15 -17.42 42.69
CA ALA A 739 46.47 -17.53 43.98
C ALA A 739 44.98 -17.18 43.82
N LYS A 740 44.12 -17.99 44.42
CA LYS A 740 42.67 -17.88 44.46
C LYS A 740 42.22 -16.62 45.20
N ALA A 741 41.09 -16.10 44.73
CA ALA A 741 39.95 -15.59 45.51
C ALA A 741 40.14 -14.33 46.39
N ALA A 742 39.09 -13.50 46.37
CA ALA A 742 38.89 -12.22 47.08
C ALA A 742 39.61 -11.02 46.43
N ALA A 743 38.99 -9.90 46.08
CA ALA A 743 37.66 -9.39 46.42
C ALA A 743 37.19 -8.34 45.39
N HIS A 744 35.86 -8.24 45.25
CA HIS A 744 35.03 -7.11 44.79
C HIS A 744 35.38 -6.37 43.47
N ALA A 745 34.59 -6.49 42.40
CA ALA A 745 33.20 -6.03 42.18
C ALA A 745 33.03 -4.50 42.13
N ALA A 746 32.60 -3.98 40.97
CA ALA A 746 31.50 -3.02 40.87
C ALA A 746 31.02 -2.78 39.41
N ALA A 747 29.70 -2.84 39.25
CA ALA A 747 28.84 -2.22 38.23
C ALA A 747 28.55 -2.94 36.89
N GLN A 748 27.79 -4.05 36.98
CA GLN A 748 26.69 -4.36 36.04
C GLN A 748 25.37 -4.21 36.80
N LYS A 749 24.41 -3.45 36.26
CA LYS A 749 23.03 -3.36 36.79
C LYS A 749 22.28 -4.64 36.41
N ALA A 750 22.11 -5.55 37.37
CA ALA A 750 21.22 -6.70 37.29
C ALA A 750 19.76 -6.28 37.57
N ALA A 751 18.81 -7.06 37.03
CA ALA A 751 17.40 -7.01 37.37
C ALA A 751 17.18 -7.25 38.88
N PRO A 752 16.10 -6.73 39.49
CA PRO A 752 15.87 -6.86 40.92
C PRO A 752 15.62 -8.33 41.27
N THR A 753 16.59 -8.97 41.93
CA THR A 753 16.39 -10.28 42.56
C THR A 753 15.53 -10.11 43.81
N TRP A 754 14.36 -10.71 43.79
CA TRP A 754 13.46 -10.78 44.93
C TRP A 754 13.87 -11.94 45.84
N THR A 755 14.04 -11.68 47.14
CA THR A 755 14.52 -12.64 48.15
C THR A 755 13.43 -13.07 49.14
N GLY A 756 12.16 -13.04 48.72
CA GLY A 756 11.03 -13.51 49.52
C GLY A 756 10.60 -14.94 49.15
N PRO A 757 9.69 -15.58 49.92
CA PRO A 757 9.04 -16.82 49.52
C PRO A 757 8.00 -16.56 48.41
N GLY A 758 8.19 -17.18 47.22
CA GLY A 758 7.36 -17.05 45.99
C GLY A 758 5.87 -16.79 46.26
N PRO A 759 5.20 -15.84 45.59
CA PRO A 759 3.77 -15.61 45.83
C PRO A 759 3.01 -16.91 45.54
N LYS A 760 2.22 -17.37 46.51
CA LYS A 760 1.47 -18.63 46.39
C LYS A 760 0.48 -18.52 45.21
N PRO A 761 0.20 -19.60 44.46
CA PRO A 761 -0.77 -19.59 43.36
C PRO A 761 -2.13 -18.99 43.74
N GLN A 762 -2.54 -19.17 45.01
CA GLN A 762 -3.75 -18.58 45.57
C GLN A 762 -3.75 -17.04 45.54
N GLU A 763 -2.61 -16.38 45.76
CA GLU A 763 -2.54 -14.91 45.76
C GLU A 763 -2.62 -14.30 44.36
N ILE A 764 -2.26 -15.06 43.33
CA ILE A 764 -2.46 -14.65 41.94
C ILE A 764 -3.93 -14.78 41.57
N ALA A 765 -4.56 -15.90 41.94
CA ALA A 765 -6.00 -16.09 41.77
C ALA A 765 -6.81 -14.99 42.48
N ASP A 766 -6.42 -14.62 43.71
CA ASP A 766 -7.07 -13.54 44.48
C ASP A 766 -6.88 -12.16 43.82
N LEU A 767 -5.75 -11.91 43.16
CA LEU A 767 -5.49 -10.67 42.44
C LEU A 767 -6.25 -10.61 41.11
N GLU A 768 -6.35 -11.73 40.39
CA GLU A 768 -7.18 -11.86 39.19
C GLU A 768 -8.66 -11.62 39.50
N ALA A 769 -9.16 -12.20 40.60
CA ALA A 769 -10.52 -11.95 41.08
C ALA A 769 -10.77 -10.47 41.43
N LYS A 770 -9.80 -9.77 42.02
CA LYS A 770 -9.89 -8.32 42.29
C LYS A 770 -9.89 -7.48 41.02
N ILE A 771 -9.09 -7.85 40.02
CA ILE A 771 -9.08 -7.19 38.70
C ILE A 771 -10.42 -7.37 38.01
N GLU A 772 -11.00 -8.55 38.09
CA GLU A 772 -12.31 -8.85 37.51
C GLU A 772 -13.43 -8.07 38.21
N ALA A 773 -13.47 -8.09 39.54
CA ALA A 773 -14.44 -7.34 40.34
C ALA A 773 -14.37 -5.81 40.08
N GLN A 774 -13.15 -5.25 40.02
CA GLN A 774 -12.97 -3.83 39.73
C GLN A 774 -13.32 -3.50 38.27
N GLY A 775 -13.06 -4.41 37.34
CA GLY A 775 -13.50 -4.30 35.95
C GLY A 775 -15.03 -4.25 35.79
N LEU A 776 -15.74 -5.06 36.57
CA LEU A 776 -17.20 -5.01 36.68
C LEU A 776 -17.69 -3.69 37.28
N LYS A 777 -17.05 -3.19 38.34
CA LYS A 777 -17.38 -1.89 38.94
C LYS A 777 -17.25 -0.73 37.95
N VAL A 778 -16.17 -0.69 37.15
CA VAL A 778 -15.99 0.31 36.08
C VAL A 778 -17.09 0.22 35.02
N ARG A 779 -17.52 -1.00 34.64
CA ARG A 779 -18.60 -1.20 33.66
C ARG A 779 -19.95 -0.75 34.22
N GLN A 780 -20.21 -1.03 35.50
CA GLN A 780 -21.42 -0.61 36.19
C GLN A 780 -21.50 0.92 36.29
N LEU A 781 -20.44 1.59 36.76
CA LEU A 781 -20.38 3.06 36.84
C LEU A 781 -20.58 3.76 35.48
N LYS A 782 -20.07 3.17 34.39
CA LYS A 782 -20.30 3.67 33.03
C LYS A 782 -21.73 3.44 32.53
N THR A 783 -22.35 2.35 32.95
CA THR A 783 -23.75 2.01 32.61
C THR A 783 -24.71 2.93 33.35
N ASP A 784 -24.41 3.23 34.62
CA ASP A 784 -25.21 4.09 35.50
C ASP A 784 -24.97 5.59 35.26
N LYS A 785 -24.14 5.96 34.28
CA LYS A 785 -23.75 7.34 33.94
C LYS A 785 -23.23 8.13 35.14
N ALA A 786 -22.41 7.49 35.99
CA ALA A 786 -21.75 8.13 37.12
C ALA A 786 -20.79 9.27 36.68
N ASP A 787 -20.39 10.10 37.63
CA ASP A 787 -19.55 11.27 37.37
C ASP A 787 -18.19 10.88 36.75
N ALA A 788 -17.66 11.76 35.88
CA ALA A 788 -16.44 11.51 35.13
C ALA A 788 -15.21 11.34 36.04
N GLU A 789 -15.15 12.01 37.20
CA GLU A 789 -14.05 11.82 38.16
C GLU A 789 -14.14 10.47 38.86
N GLU A 790 -15.34 9.99 39.16
CA GLU A 790 -15.57 8.70 39.82
C GLU A 790 -15.23 7.52 38.90
N VAL A 791 -15.62 7.62 37.61
CA VAL A 791 -15.22 6.65 36.59
C VAL A 791 -13.70 6.64 36.40
N LYS A 792 -13.07 7.82 36.41
CA LYS A 792 -11.61 7.94 36.25
C LYS A 792 -10.86 7.32 37.43
N ALA A 793 -11.27 7.60 38.66
CA ALA A 793 -10.68 6.99 39.86
C ALA A 793 -10.77 5.46 39.84
N ALA A 794 -11.92 4.91 39.44
CA ALA A 794 -12.12 3.46 39.35
C ALA A 794 -11.26 2.81 38.23
N VAL A 795 -11.04 3.52 37.12
CA VAL A 795 -10.15 3.08 36.02
C VAL A 795 -8.68 3.12 36.45
N ASP A 796 -8.25 4.14 37.19
CA ASP A 796 -6.88 4.24 37.69
C ASP A 796 -6.55 3.12 38.68
N GLU A 797 -7.51 2.75 39.55
CA GLU A 797 -7.40 1.61 40.45
C GLU A 797 -7.29 0.27 39.68
N LEU A 798 -8.10 0.10 38.62
CA LEU A 798 -8.04 -1.09 37.76
C LEU A 798 -6.67 -1.20 37.06
N LEU A 799 -6.12 -0.08 36.60
CA LEU A 799 -4.79 -0.02 35.96
C LEU A 799 -3.67 -0.32 36.97
N ALA A 800 -3.80 0.15 38.22
CA ALA A 800 -2.87 -0.16 39.29
C ALA A 800 -2.86 -1.65 39.63
N LEU A 801 -4.03 -2.29 39.72
CA LEU A 801 -4.14 -3.74 39.95
C LEU A 801 -3.54 -4.55 38.79
N LYS A 802 -3.81 -4.17 37.53
CA LYS A 802 -3.25 -4.84 36.35
C LYS A 802 -1.72 -4.74 36.26
N LYS A 803 -1.12 -3.65 36.74
CA LYS A 803 0.35 -3.51 36.78
C LYS A 803 1.02 -4.48 37.76
N GLN A 804 0.29 -5.01 38.74
CA GLN A 804 0.83 -5.97 39.71
C GLN A 804 0.91 -7.41 39.15
N LEU A 805 0.20 -7.70 38.05
CA LEU A 805 0.10 -9.06 37.47
C LEU A 805 1.39 -9.50 36.73
N PRO A 806 2.02 -8.71 35.83
CA PRO A 806 3.25 -9.10 35.15
C PRO A 806 4.41 -9.34 36.12
N LEU A 807 4.52 -8.48 37.15
CA LEU A 807 5.56 -8.56 38.19
C LEU A 807 5.46 -9.84 39.03
N ARG A 808 4.26 -10.40 39.23
CA ARG A 808 4.06 -11.65 39.98
C ARG A 808 4.20 -12.90 39.11
N ILE A 809 3.84 -12.84 37.84
CA ILE A 809 4.02 -13.94 36.87
C ILE A 809 5.52 -14.14 36.57
N GLU A 810 6.27 -13.05 36.40
CA GLU A 810 7.74 -13.12 36.23
C GLU A 810 8.43 -13.70 37.47
N ALA A 811 7.94 -13.39 38.68
CA ALA A 811 8.46 -13.97 39.93
C ALA A 811 8.19 -15.48 40.05
N LEU A 812 7.03 -15.95 39.55
CA LEU A 812 6.66 -17.38 39.56
C LEU A 812 7.44 -18.17 38.50
N ALA A 813 7.70 -17.56 37.34
CA ALA A 813 8.56 -18.12 36.29
C ALA A 813 10.03 -18.25 36.76
N ALA A 814 10.53 -17.27 37.53
CA ALA A 814 11.86 -17.32 38.13
C ALA A 814 11.97 -18.40 39.23
N ALA A 815 10.95 -18.57 40.07
CA ALA A 815 10.91 -19.62 41.08
C ALA A 815 10.80 -21.04 40.47
N ALA A 816 10.05 -21.20 39.37
CA ALA A 816 9.94 -22.47 38.65
C ALA A 816 11.22 -22.85 37.87
N ALA A 817 12.02 -21.87 37.47
CA ALA A 817 13.34 -22.10 36.85
C ALA A 817 14.44 -22.46 37.87
N SER A 818 14.15 -22.34 39.18
CA SER A 818 15.10 -22.55 40.28
C SER A 818 14.90 -23.88 41.02
N ASN A 819 13.89 -24.69 40.64
CA ASN A 819 13.54 -25.97 41.26
C ASN A 819 13.83 -27.15 40.35
#